data_AF-A0A7X0SKI3-F1
#
_entry.id   AF-A0A7X0SKI3-F1
#
_cell.length_a   1.000
_cell.length_b   1.000
_cell.length_c   1.000
_cell.angle_alpha   90.00
_cell.angle_beta   90.00
_cell.angle_gamma   90.00
#
_symmetry.space_group_name_H-M   'P 1'
#
loop_
_entity.id
_entity.type
_entity.pdbx_description
1 polymer ?
#
loop_
_entity_poly.entity_id
_entity_poly.type
_entity_poly.pdbx_seq_one_letter_code
_entity_poly.pdbx_strand_id
1 'polypeptide(L)'
;MDRLKRNLIAALILSLVLAAGLTPAAGARAAAASSANQAPHILSVLSDGTMLADNGTLWRPNDGNGLIQSRPLAVRSVSGTSAKGIGVLPDGSITGWTWDKDYGKIASASEVKQVFGSCWLKPDGTVWTYSLQTGKPEQVPDLADVAVLDIRGSNMGMVKSNGEIVYQSAGTQPVVWGKVPNAEEVSAVQVSGESIATLLRDGRVVIYNINDFGTNEGDSNYLKPIPVTVASDAADIALVDGETLLIKHKDGSVSLNHPEQTRSDNVSTTELEGISGVDRIVPSSGSVLMYARMDDGSWVAYGEDGKMSTLSIPYLQELAVMSMEKTKLQAGESIKPLFALKYSNGGKTVLTAKDARIAIAKPYLLKQLEDGSWKALAVGETTVTISAAGLSKTVTLSISRSKFLQGGKTVGGVTMLPMKTVFQTLGGTVAADAGAKRYTITVGKTQIKLTAGSKAATINGKNATLKAAVRTEQGQTYVPADLLSAALGAKLSWQAATQTLSIALGQATMSVSTYQPGQTTKTVSGLYTVPGKGQYAGYLLLKGHPYESTTAIYFQYNGEMIHTVLVDLRKVDLNRKVTWTDDYGYKHTNTVGQLRKLFAAFSNQYTDDWLLATFGDVYMDYLTPSIPSDRLIDQYLRETGQTQ
;
A
#
# COMPACT_ATOMS: atom_id res chain seq x y z
N MET A 1 30.97 -59.64 27.26
CA MET A 1 31.66 -58.36 27.07
C MET A 1 31.82 -58.10 25.59
N ASP A 2 31.36 -56.94 25.13
CA ASP A 2 31.78 -56.22 23.91
C ASP A 2 31.35 -56.62 22.49
N ARG A 3 30.14 -57.16 22.26
CA ARG A 3 29.45 -57.04 20.95
C ARG A 3 27.91 -56.93 21.00
N LEU A 4 27.36 -56.32 22.07
CA LEU A 4 25.90 -56.10 22.24
C LEU A 4 25.54 -54.67 22.70
N LYS A 5 26.43 -53.69 22.47
CA LYS A 5 26.21 -52.27 22.75
C LYS A 5 26.55 -51.42 21.53
N ARG A 6 25.61 -51.30 20.60
CA ARG A 6 25.48 -50.19 19.63
C ARG A 6 24.14 -50.37 18.92
N ASN A 7 23.37 -49.29 18.83
CA ASN A 7 21.98 -49.17 18.36
C ASN A 7 20.91 -49.27 19.47
N LEU A 8 21.00 -48.36 20.44
CA LEU A 8 19.83 -47.83 21.16
C LEU A 8 19.76 -46.33 20.83
N ILE A 9 18.97 -45.97 19.83
CA ILE A 9 18.38 -44.63 19.71
C ILE A 9 16.88 -44.90 19.60
N ALA A 10 16.22 -44.74 20.74
CA ALA A 10 14.80 -44.98 20.92
C ALA A 10 13.98 -43.98 20.09
N ALA A 11 12.97 -44.53 19.41
CA ALA A 11 11.97 -43.81 18.65
C ALA A 11 11.27 -42.75 19.51
N LEU A 12 11.33 -41.50 19.07
CA LEU A 12 10.66 -40.38 19.72
C LEU A 12 9.16 -40.40 19.39
N ILE A 13 8.38 -40.20 20.45
CA ILE A 13 6.91 -40.12 20.52
C ILE A 13 6.40 -38.97 19.65
N LEU A 14 5.34 -39.21 18.87
CA LEU A 14 4.80 -38.20 17.96
C LEU A 14 3.27 -38.25 17.86
N SER A 15 2.60 -37.44 18.68
CA SER A 15 1.20 -37.02 18.49
C SER A 15 1.10 -35.75 17.62
N LEU A 16 1.96 -35.68 16.60
CA LEU A 16 1.95 -34.68 15.53
C LEU A 16 2.56 -35.37 14.32
N VAL A 17 1.77 -35.96 13.40
CA VAL A 17 2.32 -36.61 12.19
C VAL A 17 3.29 -35.65 11.46
N LEU A 18 4.61 -35.82 11.68
CA LEU A 18 5.65 -35.45 10.73
C LEU A 18 5.64 -36.58 9.71
N ALA A 19 5.04 -36.33 8.56
CA ALA A 19 5.36 -37.10 7.37
C ALA A 19 6.83 -36.82 7.01
N ALA A 20 7.67 -37.86 7.09
CA ALA A 20 9.00 -37.86 6.54
C ALA A 20 8.91 -38.05 5.01
N GLY A 21 8.77 -36.95 4.28
CA GLY A 21 9.12 -36.88 2.85
C GLY A 21 10.53 -36.33 2.70
N LEU A 22 11.51 -37.21 2.48
CA LEU A 22 12.90 -36.85 2.18
C LEU A 22 13.00 -36.28 0.75
N THR A 23 13.23 -34.97 0.63
CA THR A 23 14.19 -34.43 -0.36
C THR A 23 14.98 -33.29 0.29
N PRO A 24 16.31 -33.20 0.10
CA PRO A 24 17.12 -32.16 0.70
C PRO A 24 17.01 -30.88 -0.13
N ALA A 25 16.25 -29.89 0.33
CA ALA A 25 16.37 -28.53 -0.19
C ALA A 25 17.37 -27.74 0.64
N ALA A 26 18.65 -27.82 0.25
CA ALA A 26 19.65 -26.83 0.62
C ALA A 26 19.19 -25.46 0.12
N GLY A 27 18.74 -24.58 1.02
CA GLY A 27 18.24 -23.26 0.61
C GLY A 27 17.74 -22.34 1.72
N ALA A 28 18.11 -22.53 2.98
CA ALA A 28 17.73 -21.61 4.06
C ALA A 28 18.62 -20.36 4.07
N ARG A 29 18.48 -19.49 3.06
CA ARG A 29 18.81 -18.04 3.11
C ARG A 29 18.37 -17.32 1.83
N ALA A 30 17.11 -17.47 1.46
CA ALA A 30 16.36 -16.47 0.74
C ALA A 30 14.91 -16.66 1.17
N ALA A 31 14.29 -15.64 1.78
CA ALA A 31 12.84 -15.61 1.81
C ALA A 31 12.40 -15.68 0.34
N ALA A 32 11.93 -16.86 -0.09
CA ALA A 32 11.50 -17.06 -1.45
C ALA A 32 10.36 -16.06 -1.69
N ALA A 33 10.63 -15.06 -2.52
CA ALA A 33 9.57 -14.26 -3.09
C ALA A 33 8.65 -15.27 -3.78
N SER A 34 7.41 -15.43 -3.30
CA SER A 34 6.41 -16.19 -4.05
C SER A 34 6.41 -15.61 -5.46
N SER A 35 6.69 -16.44 -6.47
CA SER A 35 6.61 -16.00 -7.86
C SER A 35 5.20 -15.46 -8.06
N ALA A 36 5.12 -14.20 -8.49
CA ALA A 36 3.83 -13.61 -8.83
C ALA A 36 3.08 -14.55 -9.78
N ASN A 37 1.77 -14.71 -9.57
CA ASN A 37 0.89 -15.63 -10.29
C ASN A 37 0.92 -17.13 -9.94
N GLN A 38 1.53 -17.54 -8.81
CA GLN A 38 1.35 -18.90 -8.28
C GLN A 38 0.83 -18.88 -6.84
N ALA A 39 -0.20 -19.68 -6.56
CA ALA A 39 -0.73 -19.87 -5.21
C ALA A 39 0.30 -20.58 -4.32
N PRO A 40 0.57 -20.06 -3.12
CA PRO A 40 1.35 -20.80 -2.12
C PRO A 40 0.68 -22.13 -1.79
N HIS A 41 1.46 -23.17 -1.54
CA HIS A 41 0.93 -24.45 -1.07
C HIS A 41 0.55 -24.37 0.41
N ILE A 42 -0.58 -24.97 0.79
CA ILE A 42 -1.03 -25.03 2.19
C ILE A 42 -0.28 -26.16 2.91
N LEU A 43 0.51 -25.82 3.92
CA LEU A 43 1.21 -26.79 4.78
C LEU A 43 0.31 -27.34 5.88
N SER A 44 -0.48 -26.48 6.53
CA SER A 44 -1.37 -26.87 7.62
C SER A 44 -2.57 -25.94 7.75
N VAL A 45 -3.68 -26.46 8.25
CA VAL A 45 -4.90 -25.70 8.57
C VAL A 45 -5.20 -25.84 10.06
N LEU A 46 -5.52 -24.73 10.73
CA LEU A 46 -5.97 -24.70 12.12
C LEU A 46 -7.49 -24.82 12.20
N SER A 47 -8.02 -25.16 13.37
CA SER A 47 -9.47 -25.36 13.58
C SER A 47 -10.34 -24.16 13.25
N ASP A 48 -9.80 -22.95 13.29
CA ASP A 48 -10.52 -21.72 12.90
C ASP A 48 -10.39 -21.37 11.40
N GLY A 49 -9.86 -22.29 10.59
CA GLY A 49 -9.64 -22.10 9.15
C GLY A 49 -8.38 -21.32 8.79
N THR A 50 -7.53 -20.98 9.76
CA THR A 50 -6.25 -20.33 9.48
C THR A 50 -5.29 -21.30 8.78
N MET A 51 -4.77 -20.91 7.63
CA MET A 51 -3.87 -21.71 6.81
C MET A 51 -2.42 -21.22 6.93
N LEU A 52 -1.47 -22.13 7.09
CA LEU A 52 -0.04 -21.87 6.93
C LEU A 52 0.38 -22.18 5.50
N ALA A 53 0.94 -21.20 4.80
CA ALA A 53 1.55 -21.38 3.49
C ALA A 53 3.00 -21.87 3.59
N ASP A 54 3.48 -22.52 2.53
CA ASP A 54 4.87 -22.96 2.32
C ASP A 54 5.90 -21.81 2.33
N ASN A 55 5.48 -20.60 1.98
CA ASN A 55 6.27 -19.38 2.10
C ASN A 55 6.32 -18.81 3.54
N GLY A 56 5.73 -19.52 4.51
CA GLY A 56 5.71 -19.17 5.93
C GLY A 56 4.60 -18.21 6.34
N THR A 57 3.73 -17.75 5.43
CA THR A 57 2.67 -16.79 5.77
C THR A 57 1.42 -17.49 6.30
N LEU A 58 0.78 -16.92 7.34
CA LEU A 58 -0.53 -17.36 7.82
C LEU A 58 -1.62 -16.58 7.09
N TRP A 59 -2.71 -17.27 6.77
CA TRP A 59 -3.88 -16.73 6.10
C TRP A 59 -5.13 -17.09 6.87
N ARG A 60 -5.82 -16.11 7.45
CA ARG A 60 -7.06 -16.34 8.19
C ARG A 60 -8.27 -15.72 7.48
N PRO A 61 -9.46 -16.31 7.65
CA PRO A 61 -10.71 -15.65 7.27
C PRO A 61 -10.86 -14.28 7.94
N ASN A 62 -11.37 -13.31 7.20
CA ASN A 62 -11.72 -11.97 7.67
C ASN A 62 -13.20 -11.76 7.40
N ASP A 63 -14.02 -11.65 8.44
CA ASP A 63 -15.50 -11.58 8.40
C ASP A 63 -16.07 -10.96 7.11
N GLY A 64 -16.45 -11.81 6.14
CA GLY A 64 -17.05 -11.42 4.85
C GLY A 64 -16.12 -10.74 3.82
N ASN A 65 -14.85 -10.51 4.16
CA ASN A 65 -13.85 -9.77 3.36
C ASN A 65 -12.72 -10.67 2.83
N GLY A 66 -12.97 -11.98 2.71
CA GLY A 66 -12.01 -12.95 2.18
C GLY A 66 -10.93 -13.34 3.19
N LEU A 67 -9.69 -13.51 2.72
CA LEU A 67 -8.55 -13.94 3.53
C LEU A 67 -7.59 -12.77 3.75
N ILE A 68 -7.05 -12.66 4.97
CA ILE A 68 -6.00 -11.70 5.33
C ILE A 68 -4.71 -12.43 5.69
N GLN A 69 -3.57 -11.82 5.35
CA GLN A 69 -2.24 -12.41 5.45
C GLN A 69 -1.46 -11.84 6.64
N SER A 70 -0.74 -12.71 7.36
CA SER A 70 0.25 -12.33 8.37
C SER A 70 1.60 -11.95 7.75
N ARG A 71 2.54 -11.50 8.59
CA ARG A 71 3.96 -11.54 8.21
C ARG A 71 4.44 -12.99 8.07
N PRO A 72 5.44 -13.27 7.20
CA PRO A 72 6.03 -14.60 7.10
C PRO A 72 6.66 -15.04 8.44
N LEU A 73 6.32 -16.24 8.89
CA LEU A 73 6.94 -16.96 9.97
C LEU A 73 7.89 -18.01 9.39
N ALA A 74 9.09 -18.14 9.97
CA ALA A 74 10.09 -19.11 9.50
C ALA A 74 9.82 -20.54 10.05
N VAL A 75 8.58 -20.99 9.98
CA VAL A 75 8.09 -22.24 10.62
C VAL A 75 7.59 -23.22 9.57
N ARG A 76 7.67 -24.52 9.88
CA ARG A 76 7.15 -25.61 9.01
C ARG A 76 5.77 -26.10 9.40
N SER A 77 5.33 -25.81 10.62
CA SER A 77 3.99 -26.15 11.12
C SER A 77 3.62 -25.22 12.26
N VAL A 78 2.32 -25.05 12.48
CA VAL A 78 1.77 -24.25 13.58
C VAL A 78 0.72 -25.03 14.36
N SER A 79 0.53 -24.65 15.61
CA SER A 79 -0.61 -25.03 16.46
C SER A 79 -1.16 -23.76 17.13
N GLY A 80 -2.43 -23.76 17.53
CA GLY A 80 -3.09 -22.61 18.16
C GLY A 80 -4.31 -22.15 17.39
N THR A 81 -4.54 -20.84 17.43
CA THR A 81 -5.62 -20.15 16.70
C THR A 81 -5.03 -18.98 15.92
N SER A 82 -5.83 -18.35 15.08
CA SER A 82 -5.55 -17.08 14.38
C SER A 82 -5.05 -15.96 15.29
N ALA A 83 -5.25 -16.03 16.60
CA ALA A 83 -4.78 -15.01 17.55
C ALA A 83 -3.35 -15.29 18.04
N LYS A 84 -3.02 -16.55 18.33
CA LYS A 84 -1.76 -16.96 18.96
C LYS A 84 -1.52 -18.46 18.87
N GLY A 85 -0.26 -18.86 19.01
CA GLY A 85 0.09 -20.27 18.94
C GLY A 85 1.58 -20.56 19.08
N ILE A 86 1.92 -21.81 18.79
CA ILE A 86 3.29 -22.30 18.70
C ILE A 86 3.63 -22.58 17.24
N GLY A 87 4.81 -22.17 16.81
CA GLY A 87 5.38 -22.49 15.51
C GLY A 87 6.57 -23.42 15.66
N VAL A 88 6.61 -24.49 14.87
CA VAL A 88 7.75 -25.43 14.86
C VAL A 88 8.73 -24.99 13.77
N LEU A 89 9.97 -24.75 14.16
CA LEU A 89 11.06 -24.35 13.29
C LEU A 89 11.63 -25.57 12.53
N PRO A 90 12.37 -25.36 11.42
CA PRO A 90 12.96 -26.45 10.65
C PRO A 90 13.91 -27.37 11.45
N ASP A 91 14.59 -26.84 12.47
CA ASP A 91 15.47 -27.59 13.37
C ASP A 91 14.71 -28.37 14.47
N GLY A 92 13.38 -28.32 14.47
CA GLY A 92 12.51 -28.94 15.47
C GLY A 92 12.35 -28.14 16.77
N SER A 93 13.07 -27.02 16.92
CA SER A 93 12.80 -26.09 18.01
C SER A 93 11.49 -25.33 17.79
N ILE A 94 11.00 -24.65 18.80
CA ILE A 94 9.70 -23.96 18.72
C ILE A 94 9.83 -22.46 19.01
N THR A 95 8.94 -21.68 18.41
CA THR A 95 8.72 -20.26 18.68
C THR A 95 7.26 -20.02 19.10
N GLY A 96 7.03 -19.00 19.92
CA GLY A 96 5.69 -18.48 20.19
C GLY A 96 5.33 -17.42 19.15
N TRP A 97 4.06 -17.33 18.78
CA TRP A 97 3.59 -16.31 17.84
C TRP A 97 2.23 -15.71 18.23
N THR A 98 1.99 -14.48 17.79
CA THR A 98 0.67 -13.86 17.65
C THR A 98 0.56 -13.29 16.24
N TRP A 99 -0.63 -12.83 15.84
CA TRP A 99 -0.88 -12.31 14.49
C TRP A 99 0.17 -11.30 14.00
N ASP A 100 0.66 -10.43 14.88
CA ASP A 100 1.57 -9.32 14.55
C ASP A 100 3.00 -9.48 15.10
N LYS A 101 3.30 -10.57 15.82
CA LYS A 101 4.55 -10.73 16.59
C LYS A 101 5.05 -12.17 16.63
N ASP A 102 6.35 -12.35 16.39
CA ASP A 102 7.11 -13.57 16.66
C ASP A 102 7.94 -13.36 17.94
N TYR A 103 7.95 -14.34 18.84
CA TYR A 103 8.69 -14.28 20.12
C TYR A 103 10.09 -14.88 20.04
N GLY A 104 10.49 -15.40 18.88
CA GLY A 104 11.74 -16.12 18.70
C GLY A 104 11.73 -17.49 19.39
N LYS A 105 12.87 -18.18 19.34
CA LYS A 105 13.01 -19.53 19.89
C LYS A 105 12.71 -19.55 21.40
N ILE A 106 11.68 -20.29 21.79
CA ILE A 106 11.25 -20.44 23.19
C ILE A 106 11.64 -21.80 23.80
N ALA A 107 11.80 -22.85 23.01
CA ALA A 107 12.32 -24.14 23.50
C ALA A 107 13.09 -24.89 22.40
N SER A 108 14.05 -25.71 22.80
CA SER A 108 14.83 -26.57 21.89
C SER A 108 14.06 -27.83 21.49
N ALA A 109 14.47 -28.49 20.39
CA ALA A 109 13.80 -29.71 19.92
C ALA A 109 13.79 -30.84 20.96
N SER A 110 14.84 -30.97 21.77
CA SER A 110 14.94 -31.97 22.84
C SER A 110 13.98 -31.72 24.01
N GLU A 111 13.43 -30.51 24.12
CA GLU A 111 12.47 -30.14 25.17
C GLU A 111 11.02 -30.32 24.71
N VAL A 112 10.76 -30.71 23.47
CA VAL A 112 9.41 -30.76 22.91
C VAL A 112 9.03 -32.21 22.60
N LYS A 113 8.05 -32.73 23.33
CA LYS A 113 7.40 -34.02 23.07
C LYS A 113 6.12 -33.86 22.24
N GLN A 114 5.31 -32.84 22.53
CA GLN A 114 4.06 -32.54 21.81
C GLN A 114 3.82 -31.03 21.78
N VAL A 115 3.20 -30.52 20.73
CA VAL A 115 2.73 -29.12 20.62
C VAL A 115 1.22 -29.12 20.43
N PHE A 116 0.51 -28.28 21.17
CA PHE A 116 -0.95 -28.16 21.11
C PHE A 116 -1.38 -26.77 21.59
N GLY A 117 -2.33 -26.14 20.89
CA GLY A 117 -2.77 -24.79 21.21
C GLY A 117 -1.60 -23.81 21.29
N SER A 118 -1.47 -23.11 22.41
CA SER A 118 -0.34 -22.23 22.74
C SER A 118 0.63 -22.85 23.76
N CYS A 119 0.66 -24.18 23.84
CA CYS A 119 1.41 -24.95 24.84
C CYS A 119 2.25 -26.05 24.19
N TRP A 120 3.19 -26.59 24.95
CA TRP A 120 3.92 -27.81 24.60
C TRP A 120 4.14 -28.70 25.82
N LEU A 121 4.19 -30.00 25.57
CA LEU A 121 4.55 -31.03 26.55
C LEU A 121 6.04 -31.32 26.44
N LYS A 122 6.74 -31.39 27.57
CA LYS A 122 8.13 -31.84 27.63
C LYS A 122 8.24 -33.36 27.80
N PRO A 123 9.38 -33.98 27.46
CA PRO A 123 9.60 -35.41 27.70
C PRO A 123 9.49 -35.86 29.17
N ASP A 124 9.73 -34.94 30.11
CA ASP A 124 9.60 -35.17 31.55
C ASP A 124 8.15 -35.15 32.07
N GLY A 125 7.16 -34.94 31.20
CA GLY A 125 5.74 -34.92 31.55
C GLY A 125 5.22 -33.57 32.04
N THR A 126 6.03 -32.52 32.04
CA THR A 126 5.60 -31.16 32.38
C THR A 126 5.04 -30.41 31.17
N VAL A 127 4.00 -29.60 31.39
CA VAL A 127 3.37 -28.78 30.34
C VAL A 127 3.83 -27.34 30.48
N TRP A 128 4.15 -26.71 29.36
CA TRP A 128 4.69 -25.36 29.29
C TRP A 128 3.95 -24.49 28.28
N THR A 129 3.94 -23.20 28.53
CA THR A 129 3.46 -22.13 27.64
C THR A 129 4.47 -20.98 27.62
N TYR A 130 4.13 -19.84 27.01
CA TYR A 130 4.99 -18.68 26.97
C TYR A 130 4.23 -17.39 27.32
N SER A 131 4.93 -16.48 27.98
CA SER A 131 4.41 -15.16 28.34
C SER A 131 4.13 -14.32 27.09
N LEU A 132 2.91 -13.83 26.90
CA LEU A 132 2.62 -12.87 25.82
C LEU A 132 3.30 -11.50 26.04
N GLN A 133 3.71 -11.19 27.27
CA GLN A 133 4.46 -9.97 27.57
C GLN A 133 5.94 -10.13 27.22
N THR A 134 6.56 -11.20 27.75
CA THR A 134 8.03 -11.34 27.72
C THR A 134 8.55 -12.35 26.69
N GLY A 135 7.70 -13.25 26.18
CA GLY A 135 8.08 -14.38 25.33
C GLY A 135 8.76 -15.53 26.07
N LYS A 136 8.96 -15.41 27.38
CA LYS A 136 9.68 -16.43 28.15
C LYS A 136 8.80 -17.67 28.38
N PRO A 137 9.40 -18.88 28.37
CA PRO A 137 8.72 -20.10 28.78
C PRO A 137 8.23 -20.05 30.23
N GLU A 138 7.02 -20.54 30.46
CA GLU A 138 6.37 -20.64 31.76
C GLU A 138 5.75 -22.04 31.90
N GLN A 139 6.04 -22.74 32.99
CA GLN A 139 5.40 -24.03 33.26
C GLN A 139 3.94 -23.79 33.64
N VAL A 140 3.02 -24.59 33.08
CA VAL A 140 1.61 -24.56 33.47
C VAL A 140 1.49 -25.22 34.86
N PRO A 141 0.99 -24.51 35.89
CA PRO A 141 0.86 -25.07 37.23
C PRO A 141 -0.07 -26.29 37.25
N ASP A 142 0.17 -27.19 38.20
CA ASP A 142 -0.68 -28.35 38.49
C ASP A 142 -0.86 -29.35 37.32
N LEU A 143 -0.07 -29.22 36.26
CA LEU A 143 0.04 -30.15 35.14
C LEU A 143 1.44 -30.81 35.10
N ALA A 144 1.51 -31.99 35.70
CA ALA A 144 2.69 -32.86 35.72
C ALA A 144 2.29 -34.31 35.45
N ASP A 145 3.29 -35.16 35.22
CA ASP A 145 3.14 -36.58 34.89
C ASP A 145 2.28 -36.84 33.65
N VAL A 146 2.22 -35.89 32.71
CA VAL A 146 1.37 -35.98 31.52
C VAL A 146 2.06 -36.82 30.43
N ALA A 147 1.36 -37.85 29.93
CA ALA A 147 1.83 -38.65 28.80
C ALA A 147 1.38 -38.05 27.46
N VAL A 148 0.09 -37.73 27.35
CA VAL A 148 -0.57 -37.13 26.17
C VAL A 148 -1.70 -36.22 26.67
N LEU A 149 -1.93 -35.10 26.00
CA LEU A 149 -2.87 -34.07 26.42
C LEU A 149 -3.54 -33.42 25.22
N ASP A 150 -4.80 -33.03 25.41
CA ASP A 150 -5.53 -32.11 24.54
C ASP A 150 -6.26 -31.06 25.37
N ILE A 151 -6.35 -29.85 24.84
CA ILE A 151 -7.02 -28.71 25.45
C ILE A 151 -7.88 -28.03 24.40
N ARG A 152 -9.18 -27.98 24.64
CA ARG A 152 -10.13 -27.32 23.75
C ARG A 152 -11.05 -26.40 24.53
N GLY A 153 -10.97 -25.10 24.23
CA GLY A 153 -11.64 -24.08 25.04
C GLY A 153 -11.17 -24.13 26.49
N SER A 154 -12.10 -24.41 27.40
CA SER A 154 -11.83 -24.58 28.83
C SER A 154 -11.71 -26.03 29.28
N ASN A 155 -11.90 -26.98 28.37
CA ASN A 155 -11.88 -28.41 28.69
C ASN A 155 -10.52 -29.01 28.37
N MET A 156 -10.12 -29.95 29.21
CA MET A 156 -8.83 -30.60 29.15
C MET A 156 -9.00 -32.09 29.35
N GLY A 157 -8.47 -32.87 28.42
CA GLY A 157 -8.45 -34.32 28.47
C GLY A 157 -7.02 -34.81 28.37
N MET A 158 -6.61 -35.68 29.28
CA MET A 158 -5.22 -36.14 29.32
C MET A 158 -5.11 -37.60 29.72
N VAL A 159 -4.00 -38.21 29.28
CA VAL A 159 -3.53 -39.48 29.81
C VAL A 159 -2.26 -39.19 30.62
N LYS A 160 -2.26 -39.58 31.89
CA LYS A 160 -1.08 -39.52 32.75
C LYS A 160 -0.11 -40.66 32.45
N SER A 161 1.14 -40.50 32.87
CA SER A 161 2.23 -41.47 32.68
C SER A 161 1.95 -42.82 33.34
N ASN A 162 1.12 -42.83 34.38
CA ASN A 162 0.63 -44.05 35.04
C ASN A 162 -0.56 -44.72 34.32
N GLY A 163 -1.02 -44.17 33.19
CA GLY A 163 -2.14 -44.64 32.38
C GLY A 163 -3.50 -44.06 32.75
N GLU A 164 -3.63 -43.23 33.79
CA GLU A 164 -4.92 -42.63 34.15
C GLU A 164 -5.43 -41.67 33.08
N ILE A 165 -6.70 -41.81 32.72
CA ILE A 165 -7.42 -40.88 31.83
C ILE A 165 -8.11 -39.87 32.72
N VAL A 166 -7.77 -38.60 32.55
CA VAL A 166 -8.20 -37.51 33.40
C VAL A 166 -8.91 -36.46 32.57
N TYR A 167 -10.09 -36.08 33.03
CA TYR A 167 -10.88 -34.97 32.51
C TYR A 167 -10.87 -33.80 33.47
N GLN A 168 -10.83 -32.59 32.93
CA GLN A 168 -11.04 -31.36 33.69
C GLN A 168 -11.78 -30.33 32.84
N SER A 169 -12.82 -29.72 33.42
CA SER A 169 -13.49 -28.54 32.85
C SER A 169 -13.10 -27.27 33.64
N ALA A 170 -13.45 -26.10 33.10
CA ALA A 170 -13.12 -24.80 33.69
C ALA A 170 -13.52 -24.72 35.18
N GLY A 171 -12.57 -24.37 36.04
CA GLY A 171 -12.82 -24.15 37.46
C GLY A 171 -13.13 -25.41 38.27
N THR A 172 -13.01 -26.60 37.68
CA THR A 172 -13.24 -27.89 38.36
C THR A 172 -11.93 -28.58 38.73
N GLN A 173 -11.98 -29.48 39.71
CA GLN A 173 -10.85 -30.36 40.01
C GLN A 173 -10.74 -31.46 38.95
N PRO A 174 -9.52 -31.90 38.57
CA PRO A 174 -9.36 -33.02 37.64
C PRO A 174 -9.98 -34.31 38.18
N VAL A 175 -10.71 -35.04 37.34
CA VAL A 175 -11.37 -36.31 37.69
C VAL A 175 -10.79 -37.44 36.85
N VAL A 176 -10.46 -38.57 37.50
CA VAL A 176 -10.04 -39.80 36.81
C VAL A 176 -11.27 -40.53 36.29
N TRP A 177 -11.41 -40.62 34.96
CA TRP A 177 -12.53 -41.30 34.28
C TRP A 177 -12.22 -42.75 33.94
N GLY A 178 -10.94 -43.08 33.73
CA GLY A 178 -10.55 -44.41 33.34
C GLY A 178 -9.04 -44.60 33.47
N LYS A 179 -8.58 -45.76 33.01
CA LYS A 179 -7.16 -46.09 33.00
C LYS A 179 -6.84 -47.00 31.82
N VAL A 180 -5.82 -46.65 31.04
CA VAL A 180 -5.18 -47.55 30.08
C VAL A 180 -4.08 -48.36 30.78
N PRO A 181 -3.83 -49.62 30.37
CA PRO A 181 -2.77 -50.44 30.97
C PRO A 181 -1.38 -49.80 30.84
N ASN A 182 -1.11 -49.16 29.70
CA ASN A 182 0.14 -48.50 29.40
C ASN A 182 -0.10 -47.18 28.66
N ALA A 183 0.38 -46.08 29.22
CA ALA A 183 0.23 -44.75 28.62
C ALA A 183 0.95 -44.61 27.27
N GLU A 184 2.00 -45.42 27.02
CA GLU A 184 2.73 -45.39 25.74
C GLU A 184 1.91 -45.94 24.57
N GLU A 185 0.87 -46.74 24.85
CA GLU A 185 -0.06 -47.26 23.83
C GLU A 185 -1.01 -46.20 23.30
N VAL A 186 -1.20 -45.08 24.03
CA VAL A 186 -2.05 -43.98 23.58
C VAL A 186 -1.26 -43.07 22.63
N SER A 187 -1.72 -42.98 21.39
CA SER A 187 -1.14 -42.10 20.38
C SER A 187 -1.80 -40.72 20.34
N ALA A 188 -3.07 -40.60 20.71
CA ALA A 188 -3.76 -39.31 20.82
C ALA A 188 -4.85 -39.33 21.88
N VAL A 189 -5.10 -38.15 22.44
CA VAL A 189 -6.31 -37.86 23.23
C VAL A 189 -6.98 -36.66 22.58
N GLN A 190 -8.31 -36.62 22.57
CA GLN A 190 -9.10 -35.49 22.12
C GLN A 190 -10.14 -35.16 23.19
N VAL A 191 -10.44 -33.87 23.37
CA VAL A 191 -11.46 -33.41 24.31
C VAL A 191 -12.40 -32.41 23.65
N SER A 192 -13.71 -32.58 23.87
CA SER A 192 -14.74 -31.62 23.47
C SER A 192 -15.97 -31.84 24.32
N GLY A 193 -16.60 -30.75 24.79
CA GLY A 193 -17.74 -30.85 25.71
C GLY A 193 -17.40 -31.73 26.90
N GLU A 194 -18.25 -32.72 27.15
CA GLU A 194 -18.17 -33.68 28.24
C GLU A 194 -17.62 -35.04 27.77
N SER A 195 -16.86 -35.06 26.68
CA SER A 195 -16.28 -36.26 26.07
C SER A 195 -14.75 -36.23 26.02
N ILE A 196 -14.15 -37.40 26.28
CA ILE A 196 -12.75 -37.71 25.96
C ILE A 196 -12.71 -38.88 25.00
N ALA A 197 -11.98 -38.75 23.90
CA ALA A 197 -11.63 -39.87 23.03
C ALA A 197 -10.14 -40.17 23.10
N THR A 198 -9.79 -41.44 23.16
CA THR A 198 -8.40 -41.93 23.12
C THR A 198 -8.20 -42.78 21.87
N LEU A 199 -7.10 -42.53 21.16
CA LEU A 199 -6.62 -43.36 20.07
C LEU A 199 -5.42 -44.17 20.56
N LEU A 200 -5.51 -45.49 20.43
CA LEU A 200 -4.43 -46.41 20.72
C LEU A 200 -3.61 -46.67 19.46
N ARG A 201 -2.31 -46.99 19.62
CA ARG A 201 -1.36 -47.25 18.53
C ARG A 201 -1.76 -48.43 17.64
N ASP A 202 -2.58 -49.35 18.13
CA ASP A 202 -3.11 -50.46 17.34
C ASP A 202 -4.28 -50.04 16.43
N GLY A 203 -4.83 -48.84 16.62
CA GLY A 203 -5.95 -48.28 15.86
C GLY A 203 -7.29 -48.30 16.61
N ARG A 204 -7.33 -48.82 17.85
CA ARG A 204 -8.54 -48.77 18.66
C ARG A 204 -8.85 -47.35 19.13
N VAL A 205 -10.12 -46.97 19.04
CA VAL A 205 -10.65 -45.71 19.55
C VAL A 205 -11.62 -45.98 20.67
N VAL A 206 -11.34 -45.41 21.84
CA VAL A 206 -12.19 -45.55 23.04
C VAL A 206 -12.66 -44.16 23.47
N ILE A 207 -13.98 -43.98 23.56
CA ILE A 207 -14.62 -42.75 24.01
C ILE A 207 -15.20 -42.91 25.42
N TYR A 208 -15.13 -41.84 26.19
CA TYR A 208 -15.65 -41.67 27.53
C TYR A 208 -16.53 -40.42 27.52
N ASN A 209 -17.82 -40.55 27.86
CA ASN A 209 -18.75 -39.42 27.95
C ASN A 209 -19.34 -39.36 29.35
N ILE A 210 -19.43 -38.16 29.94
CA ILE A 210 -20.00 -38.02 31.30
C ILE A 210 -21.42 -38.57 31.37
N ASN A 211 -22.21 -38.51 30.31
CA ASN A 211 -23.61 -38.94 30.38
C ASN A 211 -23.80 -40.46 30.24
N ASP A 212 -22.72 -41.21 29.99
CA ASP A 212 -22.74 -42.65 29.75
C ASP A 212 -22.25 -43.37 31.00
N PHE A 213 -23.10 -43.38 32.02
CA PHE A 213 -22.75 -43.90 33.35
C PHE A 213 -23.28 -45.30 33.62
N GLY A 214 -22.44 -46.14 34.21
CA GLY A 214 -22.84 -47.38 34.87
C GLY A 214 -23.05 -47.15 36.37
N THR A 215 -24.00 -47.86 36.98
CA THR A 215 -24.05 -47.95 38.44
C THR A 215 -22.87 -48.80 38.91
N ASN A 216 -21.82 -48.20 39.46
CA ASN A 216 -20.82 -48.98 40.19
C ASN A 216 -21.46 -49.51 41.47
N GLU A 217 -21.40 -50.82 41.69
CA GLU A 217 -21.65 -51.39 43.02
C GLU A 217 -20.60 -50.84 44.00
N GLY A 218 -21.02 -49.96 44.90
CA GLY A 218 -20.26 -49.62 46.11
C GLY A 218 -19.91 -48.15 46.36
N ASP A 219 -20.18 -47.22 45.44
CA ASP A 219 -19.94 -45.78 45.69
C ASP A 219 -21.06 -44.92 45.08
N SER A 220 -21.98 -44.44 45.92
CA SER A 220 -23.21 -43.75 45.51
C SER A 220 -23.01 -42.29 45.09
N ASN A 221 -21.77 -41.76 45.12
CA ASN A 221 -21.52 -40.33 44.94
C ASN A 221 -20.70 -39.95 43.70
N TYR A 222 -20.24 -40.91 42.89
CA TYR A 222 -19.53 -40.60 41.64
C TYR A 222 -19.78 -41.68 40.58
N LEU A 223 -20.53 -41.31 39.54
CA LEU A 223 -20.68 -42.16 38.37
C LEU A 223 -19.40 -42.03 37.52
N LYS A 224 -18.81 -43.17 37.10
CA LYS A 224 -17.66 -43.20 36.18
C LYS A 224 -18.18 -43.47 34.76
N PRO A 225 -17.71 -42.75 33.74
CA PRO A 225 -18.06 -43.04 32.35
C PRO A 225 -17.73 -44.50 31.99
N ILE A 226 -18.64 -45.16 31.27
CA ILE A 226 -18.37 -46.47 30.68
C ILE A 226 -17.52 -46.24 29.42
N PRO A 227 -16.32 -46.84 29.31
CA PRO A 227 -15.53 -46.75 28.08
C PRO A 227 -16.22 -47.50 26.94
N VAL A 228 -16.40 -46.83 25.81
CA VAL A 228 -17.00 -47.41 24.60
C VAL A 228 -15.95 -47.48 23.49
N THR A 229 -15.70 -48.68 22.96
CA THR A 229 -14.83 -48.84 21.78
C THR A 229 -15.64 -48.60 20.52
N VAL A 230 -15.27 -47.59 19.73
CA VAL A 230 -16.03 -47.16 18.55
C VAL A 230 -15.36 -47.52 17.22
N ALA A 231 -14.05 -47.80 17.22
CA ALA A 231 -13.30 -48.25 16.05
C ALA A 231 -12.08 -49.08 16.45
N SER A 232 -11.50 -49.83 15.50
CA SER A 232 -10.32 -50.69 15.73
C SER A 232 -9.19 -50.52 14.70
N ASP A 233 -9.43 -49.69 13.69
CA ASP A 233 -8.61 -49.49 12.51
C ASP A 233 -8.36 -48.00 12.22
N ALA A 234 -8.54 -47.15 13.22
CA ALA A 234 -8.30 -45.72 13.11
C ALA A 234 -6.80 -45.41 12.96
N ALA A 235 -6.52 -44.32 12.25
CA ALA A 235 -5.19 -43.73 12.12
C ALA A 235 -5.13 -42.30 12.68
N ASP A 236 -6.27 -41.60 12.74
CA ASP A 236 -6.37 -40.26 13.36
C ASP A 236 -7.80 -40.05 13.90
N ILE A 237 -7.95 -39.18 14.90
CA ILE A 237 -9.25 -38.86 15.51
C ILE A 237 -9.37 -37.36 15.77
N ALA A 238 -10.59 -36.84 15.72
CA ALA A 238 -10.89 -35.46 16.09
C ALA A 238 -12.26 -35.36 16.75
N LEU A 239 -12.37 -34.65 17.88
CA LEU A 239 -13.65 -34.33 18.49
C LEU A 239 -14.08 -32.92 18.10
N VAL A 240 -15.25 -32.79 17.48
CA VAL A 240 -15.85 -31.53 17.00
C VAL A 240 -16.72 -30.92 18.11
N ASP A 241 -17.08 -29.63 17.97
CA ASP A 241 -18.04 -28.99 18.88
C ASP A 241 -19.39 -29.68 18.74
N GLY A 242 -20.08 -29.95 19.86
CA GLY A 242 -21.25 -30.84 19.88
C GLY A 242 -20.89 -32.34 19.97
N GLU A 243 -19.66 -32.66 20.37
CA GLU A 243 -19.19 -34.00 20.76
C GLU A 243 -19.25 -35.07 19.66
N THR A 244 -19.36 -34.66 18.40
CA THR A 244 -19.22 -35.61 17.27
C THR A 244 -17.75 -36.01 17.13
N LEU A 245 -17.49 -37.31 17.19
CA LEU A 245 -16.17 -37.90 17.01
C LEU A 245 -15.97 -38.26 15.53
N LEU A 246 -14.97 -37.65 14.91
CA LEU A 246 -14.49 -38.00 13.60
C LEU A 246 -13.38 -39.04 13.73
N ILE A 247 -13.46 -40.08 12.91
CA ILE A 247 -12.53 -41.21 12.90
C ILE A 247 -11.98 -41.35 11.48
N LYS A 248 -10.70 -41.04 11.30
CA LYS A 248 -9.99 -41.30 10.04
C LYS A 248 -9.44 -42.72 10.11
N HIS A 249 -9.86 -43.58 9.20
CA HIS A 249 -9.44 -44.97 9.13
C HIS A 249 -8.10 -45.13 8.42
N LYS A 250 -7.42 -46.26 8.64
CA LYS A 250 -6.10 -46.55 8.02
C LYS A 250 -6.16 -46.57 6.48
N ASP A 251 -7.30 -46.89 5.89
CA ASP A 251 -7.53 -46.87 4.43
C ASP A 251 -7.77 -45.46 3.85
N GLY A 252 -7.89 -44.44 4.69
CA GLY A 252 -8.13 -43.06 4.28
C GLY A 252 -9.60 -42.64 4.16
N SER A 253 -10.54 -43.54 4.49
CA SER A 253 -11.95 -43.16 4.73
C SER A 253 -12.11 -42.41 6.05
N VAL A 254 -13.22 -41.68 6.20
CA VAL A 254 -13.58 -40.98 7.43
C VAL A 254 -15.00 -41.35 7.82
N SER A 255 -15.19 -41.72 9.08
CA SER A 255 -16.51 -41.94 9.67
C SER A 255 -16.75 -40.99 10.84
N LEU A 256 -18.01 -40.86 11.25
CA LEU A 256 -18.41 -40.14 12.44
C LEU A 256 -19.12 -41.06 13.45
N ASN A 257 -19.03 -40.70 14.71
CA ASN A 257 -19.82 -41.26 15.80
C ASN A 257 -20.42 -40.09 16.61
N HIS A 258 -21.73 -40.13 16.83
CA HIS A 258 -22.44 -39.13 17.63
C HIS A 258 -22.60 -39.60 19.08
N PRO A 259 -22.69 -38.67 20.05
CA PRO A 259 -22.86 -39.01 21.47
C PRO A 259 -24.09 -39.86 21.78
N GLU A 260 -25.17 -39.75 20.99
CA GLU A 260 -26.37 -40.56 21.20
C GLU A 260 -26.14 -42.05 20.84
N GLN A 261 -25.13 -42.33 20.01
CA GLN A 261 -24.82 -43.67 19.51
C GLN A 261 -23.94 -44.48 20.47
N THR A 262 -23.32 -43.83 21.46
CA THR A 262 -22.52 -44.50 22.51
C THR A 262 -23.39 -45.10 23.63
N ARG A 263 -24.67 -44.69 23.72
CA ARG A 263 -25.63 -45.17 24.75
C ARG A 263 -26.40 -46.43 24.39
N SER A 264 -26.27 -46.92 23.15
CA SER A 264 -27.04 -48.07 22.66
C SER A 264 -26.23 -49.36 22.75
N ASP A 265 -26.91 -50.51 22.83
CA ASP A 265 -26.28 -51.84 22.75
C ASP A 265 -25.54 -52.08 21.42
N ASN A 266 -25.71 -51.19 20.43
CA ASN A 266 -25.09 -51.24 19.11
C ASN A 266 -24.37 -49.94 18.76
N VAL A 267 -23.15 -49.78 19.26
CA VAL A 267 -22.24 -48.70 18.87
C VAL A 267 -22.10 -48.67 17.34
N SER A 268 -22.52 -47.57 16.71
CA SER A 268 -22.48 -47.41 15.26
C SER A 268 -21.66 -46.21 14.84
N THR A 269 -20.98 -46.31 13.70
CA THR A 269 -20.33 -45.20 13.00
C THR A 269 -21.01 -44.99 11.64
N THR A 270 -21.05 -43.74 11.18
CA THR A 270 -21.56 -43.39 9.84
C THR A 270 -20.40 -42.95 8.96
N GLU A 271 -20.17 -43.60 7.82
CA GLU A 271 -19.13 -43.19 6.86
C GLU A 271 -19.51 -41.87 6.18
N LEU A 272 -18.55 -40.97 6.00
CA LEU A 272 -18.77 -39.70 5.32
C LEU A 272 -18.79 -39.89 3.80
N GLU A 273 -19.89 -39.48 3.16
CA GLU A 273 -20.03 -39.61 1.72
C GLU A 273 -19.11 -38.65 0.96
N GLY A 274 -18.59 -39.12 -0.17
CA GLY A 274 -17.86 -38.29 -1.13
C GLY A 274 -16.41 -37.96 -0.77
N ILE A 275 -15.90 -38.40 0.38
CA ILE A 275 -14.52 -38.14 0.82
C ILE A 275 -13.75 -39.45 1.07
N SER A 276 -12.59 -39.61 0.43
CA SER A 276 -11.67 -40.74 0.61
C SER A 276 -10.23 -40.31 0.31
N GLY A 277 -9.24 -41.12 0.66
CA GLY A 277 -7.83 -40.73 0.48
C GLY A 277 -7.41 -39.61 1.45
N VAL A 278 -8.05 -39.51 2.61
CA VAL A 278 -7.70 -38.55 3.64
C VAL A 278 -6.43 -39.01 4.33
N ASP A 279 -5.44 -38.12 4.41
CA ASP A 279 -4.21 -38.34 5.16
C ASP A 279 -4.31 -37.76 6.58
N ARG A 280 -4.99 -36.61 6.75
CA ARG A 280 -5.15 -35.95 8.04
C ARG A 280 -6.49 -35.23 8.18
N ILE A 281 -7.05 -35.23 9.39
CA ILE A 281 -8.26 -34.46 9.74
C ILE A 281 -7.95 -33.35 10.74
N VAL A 282 -8.71 -32.25 10.68
CA VAL A 282 -8.65 -31.14 11.63
C VAL A 282 -10.09 -30.74 11.97
N PRO A 283 -10.50 -30.76 13.25
CA PRO A 283 -11.85 -30.37 13.63
C PRO A 283 -12.04 -28.88 13.41
N SER A 284 -13.24 -28.49 13.01
CA SER A 284 -13.65 -27.09 12.84
C SER A 284 -14.84 -26.76 13.76
N SER A 285 -15.28 -25.51 13.76
CA SER A 285 -16.49 -25.05 14.45
C SER A 285 -17.42 -24.32 13.46
N GLY A 286 -18.73 -24.50 13.58
CA GLY A 286 -19.72 -23.84 12.72
C GLY A 286 -20.09 -24.67 11.48
N SER A 287 -20.35 -24.03 10.34
CA SER A 287 -20.88 -24.72 9.13
C SER A 287 -19.88 -25.66 8.43
N VAL A 288 -18.62 -25.69 8.86
CA VAL A 288 -17.60 -26.62 8.41
C VAL A 288 -17.39 -27.65 9.51
N LEU A 289 -17.63 -28.92 9.20
CA LEU A 289 -17.46 -30.05 10.11
C LEU A 289 -15.96 -30.31 10.35
N MET A 290 -15.17 -30.35 9.27
CA MET A 290 -13.73 -30.57 9.35
C MET A 290 -12.98 -30.00 8.15
N TYR A 291 -11.69 -29.78 8.34
CA TYR A 291 -10.72 -29.66 7.26
C TYR A 291 -9.98 -30.98 7.10
N ALA A 292 -9.71 -31.39 5.87
CA ALA A 292 -8.98 -32.61 5.56
C ALA A 292 -7.81 -32.32 4.64
N ARG A 293 -6.65 -32.92 4.94
CA ARG A 293 -5.53 -33.04 4.00
C ARG A 293 -5.69 -34.35 3.25
N MET A 294 -5.68 -34.27 1.93
CA MET A 294 -5.74 -35.44 1.04
C MET A 294 -4.34 -36.04 0.86
N ASP A 295 -4.26 -37.28 0.37
CA ASP A 295 -3.01 -38.00 0.09
C ASP A 295 -2.11 -37.30 -0.96
N ASP A 296 -2.70 -36.54 -1.87
CA ASP A 296 -2.01 -35.67 -2.83
C ASP A 296 -1.46 -34.37 -2.21
N GLY A 297 -1.71 -34.13 -0.92
CA GLY A 297 -1.29 -32.96 -0.16
C GLY A 297 -2.21 -31.74 -0.28
N SER A 298 -3.28 -31.81 -1.07
CA SER A 298 -4.29 -30.76 -1.14
C SER A 298 -5.14 -30.70 0.14
N TRP A 299 -5.80 -29.56 0.36
CA TRP A 299 -6.66 -29.36 1.51
C TRP A 299 -8.10 -29.06 1.07
N VAL A 300 -9.06 -29.66 1.78
CA VAL A 300 -10.49 -29.45 1.57
C VAL A 300 -11.19 -29.10 2.88
N ALA A 301 -12.28 -28.34 2.81
CA ALA A 301 -13.25 -28.20 3.88
C ALA A 301 -14.47 -29.08 3.58
N TYR A 302 -14.88 -29.89 4.54
CA TYR A 302 -16.08 -30.73 4.48
C TYR A 302 -17.18 -30.08 5.33
N GLY A 303 -18.27 -29.67 4.68
CA GLY A 303 -19.40 -29.01 5.33
C GLY A 303 -20.30 -29.98 6.08
N GLU A 304 -21.08 -29.47 7.05
CA GLU A 304 -22.14 -30.27 7.70
C GLU A 304 -23.23 -30.73 6.71
N ASP A 305 -23.33 -30.10 5.55
CA ASP A 305 -24.24 -30.49 4.46
C ASP A 305 -23.67 -31.60 3.55
N GLY A 306 -22.52 -32.18 3.91
CA GLY A 306 -21.86 -33.24 3.15
C GLY A 306 -21.07 -32.76 1.93
N LYS A 307 -20.98 -31.45 1.69
CA LYS A 307 -20.27 -30.91 0.52
C LYS A 307 -18.81 -30.63 0.82
N MET A 308 -17.96 -30.90 -0.17
CA MET A 308 -16.54 -30.54 -0.14
C MET A 308 -16.26 -29.24 -0.89
N SER A 309 -15.35 -28.44 -0.35
CA SER A 309 -14.78 -27.27 -1.02
C SER A 309 -13.26 -27.28 -0.91
N THR A 310 -12.57 -27.08 -2.02
CA THR A 310 -11.11 -26.98 -2.04
C THR A 310 -10.65 -25.71 -1.37
N LEU A 311 -9.66 -25.82 -0.48
CA LEU A 311 -9.00 -24.67 0.13
C LEU A 311 -7.90 -24.16 -0.78
N SER A 312 -7.81 -22.83 -0.90
CA SER A 312 -6.75 -22.17 -1.65
C SER A 312 -6.34 -20.86 -1.00
N ILE A 313 -5.06 -20.52 -1.16
CA ILE A 313 -4.49 -19.27 -0.70
C ILE A 313 -4.44 -18.28 -1.88
N PRO A 314 -4.86 -17.01 -1.70
CA PRO A 314 -4.75 -16.00 -2.73
C PRO A 314 -3.28 -15.79 -3.13
N TYR A 315 -3.02 -15.69 -4.43
CA TYR A 315 -1.67 -15.38 -4.92
C TYR A 315 -1.52 -13.90 -5.23
N LEU A 316 -0.28 -13.42 -5.11
CA LEU A 316 0.07 -12.05 -5.46
C LEU A 316 -0.03 -11.85 -6.98
N GLN A 317 -0.87 -10.91 -7.41
CA GLN A 317 -1.11 -10.58 -8.83
C GLN A 317 -0.29 -9.38 -9.28
N GLU A 318 -0.40 -8.27 -8.56
CA GLU A 318 0.19 -7.00 -9.00
C GLU A 318 0.63 -6.08 -7.86
N LEU A 319 1.62 -5.24 -8.18
CA LEU A 319 2.00 -4.06 -7.40
C LEU A 319 1.28 -2.86 -8.02
N ALA A 320 0.24 -2.38 -7.34
CA ALA A 320 -0.63 -1.33 -7.80
C ALA A 320 -0.25 0.04 -7.20
N VAL A 321 -0.47 1.10 -7.98
CA VAL A 321 -0.49 2.48 -7.48
C VAL A 321 -1.91 2.76 -7.02
N MET A 322 -2.12 2.88 -5.71
CA MET A 322 -3.44 3.12 -5.13
C MET A 322 -3.84 4.59 -5.20
N SER A 323 -2.91 5.48 -4.88
CA SER A 323 -3.12 6.92 -4.98
C SER A 323 -1.86 7.59 -5.50
N MET A 324 -2.04 8.40 -6.53
CA MET A 324 -1.04 9.33 -7.00
C MET A 324 -1.79 10.54 -7.57
N GLU A 325 -1.82 11.64 -6.80
CA GLU A 325 -2.61 12.84 -7.12
C GLU A 325 -2.41 13.31 -8.55
N LYS A 326 -1.14 13.26 -9.01
CA LYS A 326 -0.75 13.59 -10.38
C LYS A 326 0.68 13.14 -10.67
N THR A 327 0.97 12.94 -11.96
CA THR A 327 2.32 12.67 -12.47
C THR A 327 3.01 13.91 -13.03
N LYS A 328 2.28 15.01 -13.17
CA LYS A 328 2.78 16.33 -13.63
C LYS A 328 2.85 17.28 -12.43
N LEU A 329 4.05 17.54 -11.94
CA LEU A 329 4.33 18.32 -10.72
C LEU A 329 4.87 19.71 -11.05
N GLN A 330 4.82 20.61 -10.06
CA GLN A 330 5.59 21.85 -10.08
C GLN A 330 6.84 21.74 -9.20
N ALA A 331 7.94 22.39 -9.59
CA ALA A 331 9.13 22.46 -8.73
C ALA A 331 8.79 23.11 -7.37
N GLY A 332 9.16 22.43 -6.28
CA GLY A 332 8.82 22.79 -4.89
C GLY A 332 7.63 22.03 -4.32
N GLU A 333 6.81 21.40 -5.16
CA GLU A 333 5.64 20.63 -4.76
C GLU A 333 6.01 19.32 -4.04
N SER A 334 5.11 18.81 -3.19
CA SER A 334 5.24 17.50 -2.55
C SER A 334 3.98 16.67 -2.77
N ILE A 335 4.15 15.37 -3.01
CA ILE A 335 3.05 14.40 -3.16
C ILE A 335 3.27 13.22 -2.21
N LYS A 336 2.20 12.53 -1.81
CA LYS A 336 2.29 11.34 -0.95
C LYS A 336 1.66 10.13 -1.64
N PRO A 337 2.40 9.42 -2.50
CA PRO A 337 1.85 8.29 -3.22
C PRO A 337 1.59 7.11 -2.30
N LEU A 338 0.53 6.35 -2.59
CA LEU A 338 0.19 5.10 -1.91
C LEU A 338 0.28 3.95 -2.90
N PHE A 339 0.90 2.85 -2.47
CA PHE A 339 1.05 1.63 -3.24
C PHE A 339 0.43 0.47 -2.49
N ALA A 340 -0.01 -0.57 -3.21
CA ALA A 340 -0.48 -1.80 -2.59
C ALA A 340 -0.12 -3.03 -3.42
N LEU A 341 0.04 -4.14 -2.71
CA LEU A 341 0.01 -5.47 -3.29
C LEU A 341 -1.45 -5.90 -3.46
N LYS A 342 -1.82 -6.39 -4.64
CA LYS A 342 -3.16 -6.91 -4.91
C LYS A 342 -3.10 -8.41 -5.16
N TYR A 343 -4.03 -9.13 -4.56
CA TYR A 343 -4.10 -10.57 -4.58
C TYR A 343 -5.24 -11.07 -5.47
N SER A 344 -5.21 -12.34 -5.83
CA SER A 344 -6.16 -12.98 -6.74
C SER A 344 -7.61 -13.00 -6.26
N ASN A 345 -7.84 -12.91 -4.95
CA ASN A 345 -9.16 -12.76 -4.36
C ASN A 345 -9.65 -11.30 -4.31
N GLY A 346 -8.92 -10.36 -4.92
CA GLY A 346 -9.21 -8.92 -4.86
C GLY A 346 -8.71 -8.23 -3.59
N GLY A 347 -8.17 -8.98 -2.62
CA GLY A 347 -7.55 -8.45 -1.42
C GLY A 347 -6.39 -7.52 -1.72
N LYS A 348 -6.14 -6.54 -0.83
CA LYS A 348 -5.09 -5.53 -0.99
C LYS A 348 -4.32 -5.34 0.31
N THR A 349 -3.00 -5.24 0.21
CA THR A 349 -2.12 -4.84 1.31
C THR A 349 -1.43 -3.53 0.95
N VAL A 350 -1.78 -2.45 1.66
CA VAL A 350 -1.14 -1.14 1.48
C VAL A 350 0.31 -1.21 1.95
N LEU A 351 1.23 -0.76 1.11
CA LEU A 351 2.65 -0.73 1.41
C LEU A 351 3.00 0.56 2.15
N THR A 352 3.80 0.44 3.20
CA THR A 352 4.48 1.56 3.84
C THR A 352 5.86 1.80 3.20
N ALA A 353 6.52 2.91 3.54
CA ALA A 353 7.87 3.21 3.06
C ALA A 353 8.92 2.15 3.44
N LYS A 354 8.64 1.31 4.44
CA LYS A 354 9.54 0.21 4.86
C LYS A 354 9.32 -1.08 4.08
N ASP A 355 8.14 -1.25 3.49
CA ASP A 355 7.74 -2.49 2.82
C ASP A 355 8.15 -2.53 1.34
N ALA A 356 8.61 -1.40 0.80
CA ALA A 356 8.98 -1.24 -0.60
C ALA A 356 10.35 -0.61 -0.76
N ARG A 357 11.14 -1.14 -1.71
CA ARG A 357 12.35 -0.46 -2.20
C ARG A 357 11.94 0.57 -3.24
N ILE A 358 12.30 1.82 -3.01
CA ILE A 358 12.06 2.92 -3.95
C ILE A 358 13.39 3.37 -4.56
N ALA A 359 13.49 3.26 -5.88
CA ALA A 359 14.64 3.72 -6.66
C ALA A 359 14.23 4.91 -7.53
N ILE A 360 14.80 6.08 -7.23
CA ILE A 360 14.58 7.31 -8.01
C ILE A 360 15.75 7.48 -8.99
N ALA A 361 15.46 7.48 -10.29
CA ALA A 361 16.50 7.52 -11.32
C ALA A 361 17.32 8.83 -11.30
N LYS A 362 16.67 9.97 -11.00
CA LYS A 362 17.30 11.29 -10.91
C LYS A 362 17.00 11.94 -9.55
N PRO A 363 17.75 11.61 -8.49
CA PRO A 363 17.49 12.10 -7.13
C PRO A 363 17.71 13.62 -6.96
N TYR A 364 18.38 14.27 -7.91
CA TYR A 364 18.52 15.73 -7.95
C TYR A 364 17.24 16.45 -8.42
N LEU A 365 16.27 15.71 -9.01
CA LEU A 365 14.96 16.24 -9.42
C LEU A 365 13.87 15.92 -8.40
N LEU A 366 13.94 14.77 -7.74
CA LEU A 366 12.92 14.29 -6.81
C LEU A 366 13.58 13.61 -5.60
N LYS A 367 13.11 13.92 -4.40
CA LYS A 367 13.61 13.32 -3.17
C LYS A 367 12.46 12.76 -2.34
N GLN A 368 12.61 11.53 -1.86
CA GLN A 368 11.74 10.97 -0.83
C GLN A 368 12.12 11.52 0.54
N LEU A 369 11.12 11.95 1.31
CA LEU A 369 11.25 12.42 2.69
C LEU A 369 10.95 11.28 3.67
N GLU A 370 11.31 11.48 4.95
CA GLU A 370 11.16 10.46 6.00
C GLU A 370 9.71 10.05 6.26
N ASP A 371 8.76 10.97 6.05
CA ASP A 371 7.32 10.72 6.19
C ASP A 371 6.70 9.96 4.99
N GLY A 372 7.53 9.54 4.04
CA GLY A 372 7.15 8.84 2.82
C GLY A 372 6.71 9.74 1.66
N SER A 373 6.58 11.06 1.87
CA SER A 373 6.24 11.99 0.79
C SER A 373 7.41 12.20 -0.18
N TRP A 374 7.11 12.56 -1.42
CA TRP A 374 8.10 12.86 -2.46
C TRP A 374 8.07 14.35 -2.79
N LYS A 375 9.21 15.01 -2.63
CA LYS A 375 9.40 16.43 -2.93
C LYS A 375 10.04 16.63 -4.29
N ALA A 376 9.34 17.36 -5.15
CA ALA A 376 9.85 17.82 -6.44
C ALA A 376 10.85 18.97 -6.22
N LEU A 377 12.12 18.75 -6.52
CA LEU A 377 13.20 19.69 -6.24
C LEU A 377 13.46 20.65 -7.40
N ALA A 378 13.38 20.15 -8.64
CA ALA A 378 13.85 20.87 -9.81
C ALA A 378 13.13 20.43 -11.09
N VAL A 379 13.23 21.26 -12.12
CA VAL A 379 12.58 21.03 -13.41
C VAL A 379 13.25 19.90 -14.17
N GLY A 380 12.44 18.95 -14.66
CA GLY A 380 12.89 17.84 -15.48
C GLY A 380 11.97 16.62 -15.36
N GLU A 381 12.36 15.53 -16.01
CA GLU A 381 11.64 14.27 -16.00
C GLU A 381 12.46 13.17 -15.34
N THR A 382 11.86 12.42 -14.43
CA THR A 382 12.48 11.27 -13.74
C THR A 382 11.54 10.09 -13.69
N THR A 383 12.10 8.88 -13.61
CA THR A 383 11.35 7.68 -13.26
C THR A 383 11.57 7.32 -11.79
N VAL A 384 10.56 6.71 -11.20
CA VAL A 384 10.60 6.08 -9.88
C VAL A 384 10.19 4.63 -10.04
N THR A 385 11.05 3.71 -9.63
CA THR A 385 10.77 2.28 -9.62
C THR A 385 10.53 1.83 -8.19
N ILE A 386 9.35 1.27 -7.96
CA ILE A 386 8.92 0.69 -6.69
C ILE A 386 9.04 -0.81 -6.83
N SER A 387 9.70 -1.47 -5.89
CA SER A 387 9.83 -2.93 -5.86
C SER A 387 9.45 -3.49 -4.49
N ALA A 388 8.56 -4.48 -4.48
CA ALA A 388 8.06 -5.13 -3.28
C ALA A 388 7.60 -6.56 -3.63
N ALA A 389 7.86 -7.53 -2.74
CA ALA A 389 7.44 -8.93 -2.91
C ALA A 389 7.77 -9.53 -4.30
N GLY A 390 8.97 -9.26 -4.83
CA GLY A 390 9.40 -9.75 -6.15
C GLY A 390 8.78 -9.02 -7.36
N LEU A 391 7.81 -8.13 -7.14
CA LEU A 391 7.21 -7.31 -8.18
C LEU A 391 7.89 -5.94 -8.30
N SER A 392 7.73 -5.32 -9.47
CA SER A 392 8.24 -3.99 -9.76
C SER A 392 7.25 -3.16 -10.56
N LYS A 393 7.11 -1.89 -10.20
CA LYS A 393 6.28 -0.90 -10.91
C LYS A 393 7.11 0.36 -11.13
N THR A 394 7.19 0.82 -12.37
CA THR A 394 7.87 2.08 -12.70
C THR A 394 6.85 3.14 -13.06
N VAL A 395 7.02 4.34 -12.49
CA VAL A 395 6.22 5.53 -12.79
C VAL A 395 7.13 6.64 -13.29
N THR A 396 6.71 7.33 -14.35
CA THR A 396 7.40 8.53 -14.87
C THR A 396 6.73 9.78 -14.31
N LEU A 397 7.54 10.70 -13.80
CA LEU A 397 7.11 11.99 -13.26
C LEU A 397 7.76 13.12 -14.07
N SER A 398 6.97 14.12 -14.44
CA SER A 398 7.46 15.37 -15.03
C SER A 398 7.27 16.52 -14.04
N ILE A 399 8.33 17.31 -13.85
CA ILE A 399 8.36 18.43 -12.91
C ILE A 399 8.56 19.71 -13.72
N SER A 400 7.52 20.52 -13.84
CA SER A 400 7.55 21.79 -14.58
C SER A 400 7.71 22.99 -13.64
N ARG A 401 7.83 24.18 -14.23
CA ARG A 401 7.76 25.45 -13.52
C ARG A 401 6.88 26.43 -14.30
N SER A 402 5.76 26.81 -13.71
CA SER A 402 4.82 27.77 -14.29
C SER A 402 5.35 29.21 -14.31
N LYS A 403 6.09 29.62 -13.27
CA LYS A 403 6.66 30.98 -13.17
C LYS A 403 7.87 31.14 -14.07
N PHE A 404 7.81 32.12 -14.98
CA PHE A 404 8.91 32.43 -15.90
C PHE A 404 10.15 32.87 -15.12
N LEU A 405 11.31 32.37 -15.54
CA LEU A 405 12.58 32.93 -15.13
C LEU A 405 12.80 34.26 -15.85
N GLN A 406 13.44 35.20 -15.16
CA GLN A 406 13.70 36.53 -15.69
C GLN A 406 15.18 36.70 -16.04
N GLY A 407 15.47 37.71 -16.84
CA GLY A 407 16.84 38.11 -17.15
C GLY A 407 17.47 37.33 -18.31
N GLY A 408 16.68 36.67 -19.17
CA GLY A 408 17.17 36.32 -20.50
C GLY A 408 17.45 37.57 -21.33
N LYS A 409 18.18 37.43 -22.43
CA LYS A 409 18.37 38.50 -23.43
C LYS A 409 18.70 37.92 -24.79
N THR A 410 18.43 38.67 -25.85
CA THR A 410 18.81 38.28 -27.21
C THR A 410 19.99 39.13 -27.66
N VAL A 411 21.08 38.50 -28.07
CA VAL A 411 22.30 39.17 -28.52
C VAL A 411 22.67 38.62 -29.89
N GLY A 412 22.63 39.45 -30.92
CA GLY A 412 22.97 39.04 -32.30
C GLY A 412 22.12 37.85 -32.78
N GLY A 413 20.82 37.84 -32.47
CA GLY A 413 19.90 36.75 -32.82
C GLY A 413 20.01 35.49 -31.95
N VAL A 414 20.92 35.44 -30.97
CA VAL A 414 21.06 34.30 -30.06
C VAL A 414 20.46 34.62 -28.69
N THR A 415 19.55 33.77 -28.21
CA THR A 415 19.01 33.87 -26.85
C THR A 415 20.06 33.44 -25.84
N MET A 416 20.42 34.36 -24.95
CA MET A 416 21.36 34.22 -23.85
C MET A 416 20.59 34.08 -22.54
N LEU A 417 20.94 33.06 -21.77
CA LEU A 417 20.25 32.67 -20.55
C LEU A 417 21.11 32.94 -19.31
N PRO A 418 20.53 33.44 -18.19
CA PRO A 418 21.26 33.65 -16.95
C PRO A 418 21.68 32.29 -16.37
N MET A 419 22.98 31.99 -16.48
CA MET A 419 23.53 30.65 -16.29
C MET A 419 23.19 30.06 -14.92
N LYS A 420 23.49 30.80 -13.84
CA LYS A 420 23.26 30.33 -12.46
C LYS A 420 21.79 30.01 -12.21
N THR A 421 20.89 30.95 -12.52
CA THR A 421 19.45 30.82 -12.28
C THR A 421 18.84 29.63 -13.01
N VAL A 422 19.22 29.44 -14.27
CA VAL A 422 18.68 28.38 -15.11
C VAL A 422 19.17 27.02 -14.65
N PHE A 423 20.48 26.85 -14.45
CA PHE A 423 21.02 25.55 -14.03
C PHE A 423 20.61 25.18 -12.61
N GLN A 424 20.46 26.13 -11.69
CA GLN A 424 19.87 25.87 -10.36
C GLN A 424 18.41 25.42 -10.46
N THR A 425 17.62 26.02 -11.35
CA THR A 425 16.22 25.61 -11.59
C THR A 425 16.12 24.19 -12.14
N LEU A 426 17.16 23.72 -12.84
CA LEU A 426 17.31 22.35 -13.35
C LEU A 426 17.96 21.39 -12.35
N GLY A 427 18.15 21.82 -11.09
CA GLY A 427 18.72 20.98 -10.02
C GLY A 427 20.24 20.83 -10.09
N GLY A 428 20.89 21.70 -10.87
CA GLY A 428 22.33 21.73 -11.02
C GLY A 428 23.03 22.73 -10.11
N THR A 429 24.34 22.56 -9.99
CA THR A 429 25.24 23.47 -9.30
C THR A 429 26.15 24.16 -10.29
N VAL A 430 26.60 25.37 -9.95
CA VAL A 430 27.53 26.16 -10.77
C VAL A 430 28.69 26.59 -9.87
N ALA A 431 29.88 26.05 -10.13
CA ALA A 431 31.13 26.44 -9.51
C ALA A 431 31.89 27.39 -10.45
N ALA A 432 32.40 28.49 -9.92
CA ALA A 432 33.17 29.48 -10.67
C ALA A 432 34.61 29.53 -10.17
N ASP A 433 35.56 29.52 -11.11
CA ASP A 433 36.95 29.88 -10.89
C ASP A 433 37.15 31.28 -11.49
N ALA A 434 37.14 32.28 -10.62
CA ALA A 434 37.23 33.68 -11.02
C ALA A 434 38.58 34.03 -11.65
N GLY A 435 39.68 33.41 -11.17
CA GLY A 435 41.03 33.67 -11.68
C GLY A 435 41.20 33.16 -13.11
N ALA A 436 40.62 32.00 -13.42
CA ALA A 436 40.65 31.43 -14.77
C ALA A 436 39.47 31.82 -15.67
N LYS A 437 38.49 32.59 -15.15
CA LYS A 437 37.20 32.87 -15.82
C LYS A 437 36.49 31.60 -16.29
N ARG A 438 36.61 30.51 -15.53
CA ARG A 438 36.04 29.19 -15.84
C ARG A 438 34.81 28.91 -14.99
N TYR A 439 33.85 28.20 -15.56
CA TYR A 439 32.66 27.73 -14.87
C TYR A 439 32.51 26.23 -15.06
N THR A 440 32.25 25.52 -13.97
CA THR A 440 31.89 24.11 -13.98
C THR A 440 30.46 23.96 -13.49
N ILE A 441 29.59 23.44 -14.35
CA ILE A 441 28.19 23.19 -14.07
C ILE A 441 27.99 21.68 -13.93
N THR A 442 27.28 21.26 -12.89
CA THR A 442 26.94 19.85 -12.68
C THR A 442 25.44 19.69 -12.57
N VAL A 443 24.82 18.88 -13.43
CA VAL A 443 23.39 18.54 -13.40
C VAL A 443 23.27 17.02 -13.37
N GLY A 444 22.95 16.45 -12.21
CA GLY A 444 23.00 15.00 -12.01
C GLY A 444 24.40 14.46 -12.34
N LYS A 445 24.50 13.62 -13.37
CA LYS A 445 25.77 13.06 -13.87
C LYS A 445 26.43 13.89 -14.97
N THR A 446 25.74 14.90 -15.51
CA THR A 446 26.26 15.72 -16.60
C THR A 446 27.16 16.81 -16.04
N GLN A 447 28.41 16.87 -16.51
CA GLN A 447 29.36 17.93 -16.20
C GLN A 447 29.60 18.79 -17.44
N ILE A 448 29.49 20.11 -17.29
CA ILE A 448 29.72 21.10 -18.34
C ILE A 448 30.82 22.04 -17.86
N LYS A 449 31.87 22.25 -18.67
CA LYS A 449 32.90 23.27 -18.40
C LYS A 449 32.87 24.34 -19.48
N LEU A 450 32.94 25.59 -19.03
CA LEU A 450 32.81 26.78 -19.86
C LEU A 450 33.90 27.79 -19.48
N THR A 451 34.26 28.66 -20.41
CA THR A 451 35.14 29.81 -20.16
C THR A 451 34.48 31.08 -20.66
N ALA A 452 34.42 32.13 -19.84
CA ALA A 452 33.87 33.41 -20.29
C ALA A 452 34.69 33.98 -21.46
N GLY A 453 33.99 34.56 -22.44
CA GLY A 453 34.57 35.06 -23.68
C GLY A 453 34.78 33.99 -24.76
N SER A 454 34.58 32.71 -24.46
CA SER A 454 34.77 31.62 -25.42
C SER A 454 33.46 31.01 -25.90
N LYS A 455 33.46 30.51 -27.13
CA LYS A 455 32.41 29.62 -27.68
C LYS A 455 32.69 28.14 -27.38
N ALA A 456 33.88 27.80 -26.88
CA ALA A 456 34.24 26.42 -26.58
C ALA A 456 33.65 26.00 -25.22
N ALA A 457 33.07 24.81 -25.21
CA ALA A 457 32.55 24.13 -24.03
C ALA A 457 33.05 22.68 -24.02
N THR A 458 33.08 22.06 -22.84
CA THR A 458 33.22 20.60 -22.74
C THR A 458 32.04 20.01 -21.99
N ILE A 459 31.36 19.03 -22.58
CA ILE A 459 30.21 18.33 -21.99
C ILE A 459 30.64 16.88 -21.77
N ASN A 460 30.69 16.43 -20.51
CA ASN A 460 31.18 15.11 -20.11
C ASN A 460 32.55 14.77 -20.74
N GLY A 461 33.46 15.75 -20.77
CA GLY A 461 34.80 15.62 -21.33
C GLY A 461 34.89 15.72 -22.87
N LYS A 462 33.76 15.80 -23.58
CA LYS A 462 33.74 15.98 -25.04
C LYS A 462 33.64 17.45 -25.41
N ASN A 463 34.41 17.90 -26.40
CA ASN A 463 34.36 19.28 -26.91
C ASN A 463 33.03 19.57 -27.60
N ALA A 464 32.50 20.77 -27.39
CA ALA A 464 31.31 21.31 -28.04
C ALA A 464 31.52 22.79 -28.36
N THR A 465 30.93 23.26 -29.46
CA THR A 465 31.00 24.67 -29.89
C THR A 465 29.62 25.29 -29.76
N LEU A 466 29.53 26.38 -29.01
CA LEU A 466 28.31 27.14 -28.76
C LEU A 466 28.04 28.15 -29.87
N LYS A 467 26.75 28.48 -30.11
CA LYS A 467 26.37 29.51 -31.10
C LYS A 467 26.92 30.90 -30.80
N ALA A 468 27.05 31.26 -29.52
CA ALA A 468 27.64 32.51 -29.07
C ALA A 468 28.64 32.30 -27.93
N ALA A 469 29.51 33.28 -27.67
CA ALA A 469 30.46 33.20 -26.58
C ALA A 469 29.74 33.36 -25.23
N VAL A 470 30.22 32.68 -24.19
CA VAL A 470 29.76 32.91 -22.81
C VAL A 470 30.09 34.35 -22.42
N ARG A 471 29.11 35.10 -21.89
CA ARG A 471 29.26 36.53 -21.57
C ARG A 471 29.04 36.79 -20.10
N THR A 472 29.83 37.68 -19.53
CA THR A 472 29.61 38.20 -18.18
C THR A 472 29.37 39.69 -18.27
N GLU A 473 28.19 40.13 -17.84
CA GLU A 473 27.76 41.52 -17.90
C GLU A 473 27.12 41.87 -16.55
N GLN A 474 27.54 42.99 -15.94
CA GLN A 474 27.03 43.45 -14.63
C GLN A 474 27.05 42.37 -13.54
N GLY A 475 28.10 41.54 -13.50
CA GLY A 475 28.24 40.45 -12.53
C GLY A 475 27.39 39.20 -12.81
N GLN A 476 26.51 39.22 -13.81
CA GLN A 476 25.72 38.07 -14.24
C GLN A 476 26.39 37.38 -15.43
N THR A 477 26.53 36.06 -15.37
CA THR A 477 27.06 35.26 -16.48
C THR A 477 25.92 34.64 -17.28
N TYR A 478 26.06 34.70 -18.59
CA TYR A 478 25.08 34.32 -19.58
C TYR A 478 25.64 33.26 -20.52
N VAL A 479 24.84 32.24 -20.79
CA VAL A 479 25.16 31.16 -21.72
C VAL A 479 24.16 31.13 -22.87
N PRO A 480 24.59 30.77 -24.08
CA PRO A 480 23.69 30.52 -25.19
C PRO A 480 22.69 29.40 -24.86
N ALA A 481 21.42 29.57 -25.25
CA ALA A 481 20.37 28.61 -24.93
C ALA A 481 20.60 27.21 -25.52
N ASP A 482 21.27 27.11 -26.68
CA ASP A 482 21.63 25.85 -27.35
C ASP A 482 22.51 24.94 -26.48
N LEU A 483 23.20 25.50 -25.48
CA LEU A 483 23.92 24.70 -24.49
C LEU A 483 22.98 23.71 -23.77
N LEU A 484 21.73 24.09 -23.49
CA LEU A 484 20.77 23.20 -22.83
C LEU A 484 20.37 22.04 -23.74
N SER A 485 20.20 22.28 -25.04
CA SER A 485 19.96 21.23 -26.03
C SER A 485 21.14 20.29 -26.12
N ALA A 486 22.36 20.83 -26.25
CA ALA A 486 23.58 20.04 -26.38
C ALA A 486 23.91 19.22 -25.13
N ALA A 487 23.72 19.79 -23.93
CA ALA A 487 24.13 19.16 -22.68
C ALA A 487 23.05 18.29 -22.05
N LEU A 488 21.77 18.65 -22.19
CA LEU A 488 20.66 18.04 -21.47
C LEU A 488 19.55 17.51 -22.38
N GLY A 489 19.69 17.64 -23.71
CA GLY A 489 18.66 17.22 -24.67
C GLY A 489 17.41 18.09 -24.65
N ALA A 490 17.51 19.33 -24.16
CA ALA A 490 16.35 20.22 -24.07
C ALA A 490 15.82 20.61 -25.45
N LYS A 491 14.50 20.59 -25.62
CA LYS A 491 13.81 21.17 -26.78
C LYS A 491 13.53 22.64 -26.48
N LEU A 492 13.89 23.50 -27.43
CA LEU A 492 13.78 24.95 -27.29
C LEU A 492 12.76 25.48 -28.29
N SER A 493 11.84 26.32 -27.82
CA SER A 493 10.87 27.01 -28.66
C SER A 493 10.81 28.48 -28.27
N TRP A 494 11.11 29.35 -29.22
CA TRP A 494 11.08 30.80 -29.02
C TRP A 494 9.68 31.34 -29.30
N GLN A 495 9.16 32.13 -28.36
CA GLN A 495 7.88 32.80 -28.45
C GLN A 495 8.13 34.31 -28.57
N ALA A 496 8.10 34.83 -29.80
CA ALA A 496 8.37 36.23 -30.09
C ALA A 496 7.39 37.15 -29.33
N ALA A 497 6.13 36.73 -29.25
CA ALA A 497 5.02 37.40 -28.59
C ALA A 497 5.31 37.90 -27.18
N THR A 498 5.74 36.95 -26.38
CA THR A 498 5.98 37.14 -24.95
C THR A 498 7.46 37.34 -24.68
N GLN A 499 8.27 37.48 -25.73
CA GLN A 499 9.73 37.47 -25.70
C GLN A 499 10.25 36.39 -24.74
N THR A 500 9.79 35.17 -24.93
CA THR A 500 10.03 34.08 -23.97
C THR A 500 10.57 32.84 -24.68
N LEU A 501 11.58 32.22 -24.09
CA LEU A 501 12.10 30.94 -24.52
C LEU A 501 11.46 29.83 -23.68
N SER A 502 10.66 28.98 -24.33
CA SER A 502 10.16 27.73 -23.75
C SER A 502 11.23 26.64 -23.85
N ILE A 503 11.44 25.95 -22.75
CA ILE A 503 12.45 24.89 -22.58
C ILE A 503 11.71 23.65 -22.09
N ALA A 504 11.77 22.57 -22.88
CA ALA A 504 11.17 21.28 -22.53
C ALA A 504 12.24 20.19 -22.34
N LEU A 505 12.11 19.42 -21.26
CA LEU A 505 12.95 18.28 -20.90
C LEU A 505 12.04 17.06 -20.69
N GLY A 506 11.84 16.27 -21.76
CA GLY A 506 10.75 15.30 -21.79
C GLY A 506 9.39 16.03 -21.78
N GLN A 507 8.51 15.64 -20.87
CA GLN A 507 7.22 16.31 -20.63
C GLN A 507 7.28 17.48 -19.63
N ALA A 508 8.44 17.72 -19.01
CA ALA A 508 8.64 18.84 -18.11
C ALA A 508 8.94 20.13 -18.88
N THR A 509 8.39 21.26 -18.42
CA THR A 509 8.50 22.56 -19.09
C THR A 509 8.90 23.66 -18.12
N MET A 510 9.70 24.61 -18.62
CA MET A 510 9.96 25.89 -17.99
C MET A 510 10.16 26.97 -19.04
N SER A 511 10.05 28.23 -18.64
CA SER A 511 10.17 29.37 -19.55
C SER A 511 11.13 30.42 -19.00
N VAL A 512 11.88 31.06 -19.89
CA VAL A 512 12.75 32.19 -19.56
C VAL A 512 12.33 33.40 -20.40
N SER A 513 11.93 34.48 -19.75
CA SER A 513 11.65 35.75 -20.43
C SER A 513 12.95 36.48 -20.74
N THR A 514 13.05 37.02 -21.95
CA THR A 514 14.10 37.95 -22.37
C THR A 514 13.65 39.40 -22.36
N TYR A 515 12.44 39.68 -21.89
CA TYR A 515 11.92 41.03 -21.82
C TYR A 515 12.76 41.88 -20.84
N GLN A 516 13.23 43.03 -21.31
CA GLN A 516 13.94 44.02 -20.51
C GLN A 516 13.05 45.27 -20.42
N PRO A 517 12.64 45.71 -19.22
CA PRO A 517 11.89 46.95 -19.05
C PRO A 517 12.68 48.14 -19.65
N GLY A 518 12.11 48.78 -20.68
CA GLY A 518 12.74 49.92 -21.36
C GLY A 518 13.17 49.68 -22.81
N GLN A 519 13.17 48.42 -23.30
CA GLN A 519 13.31 48.10 -24.74
C GLN A 519 11.95 47.69 -25.32
N THR A 520 11.04 48.64 -25.48
CA THR A 520 9.77 48.41 -26.19
C THR A 520 9.92 48.89 -27.64
N THR A 521 10.11 47.96 -28.57
CA THR A 521 9.88 48.24 -30.00
C THR A 521 8.39 48.47 -30.19
N LYS A 522 8.00 49.72 -30.46
CA LYS A 522 6.64 50.07 -30.89
C LYS A 522 6.41 49.50 -32.28
N THR A 523 5.22 48.98 -32.53
CA THR A 523 4.79 48.58 -33.86
C THR A 523 4.57 49.81 -34.75
N VAL A 524 4.26 49.60 -36.03
CA VAL A 524 4.01 50.70 -36.99
C VAL A 524 2.81 51.54 -36.54
N SER A 525 1.80 50.91 -35.93
CA SER A 525 0.65 51.60 -35.30
C SER A 525 0.95 52.23 -33.94
N GLY A 526 2.19 52.15 -33.45
CA GLY A 526 2.59 52.69 -32.16
C GLY A 526 2.23 51.80 -30.96
N LEU A 527 1.60 50.64 -31.20
CA LEU A 527 1.24 49.68 -30.17
C LEU A 527 2.48 48.98 -29.61
N TYR A 528 2.46 48.66 -28.32
CA TYR A 528 3.51 47.87 -27.67
C TYR A 528 2.96 47.21 -26.42
N THR A 529 3.68 46.23 -25.88
CA THR A 529 3.26 45.54 -24.65
C THR A 529 4.28 45.70 -23.54
N VAL A 530 3.77 45.70 -22.31
CA VAL A 530 4.58 45.56 -21.09
C VAL A 530 4.04 44.39 -20.25
N PRO A 531 4.87 43.67 -19.48
CA PRO A 531 4.40 42.61 -18.60
C PRO A 531 3.41 43.17 -17.57
N GLY A 532 2.28 42.47 -17.41
CA GLY A 532 1.32 42.73 -16.34
C GLY A 532 1.96 42.52 -14.96
N LYS A 533 1.50 43.32 -13.98
CA LYS A 533 1.98 43.29 -12.59
C LYS A 533 0.84 42.87 -11.65
N GLY A 534 1.20 42.47 -10.42
CA GLY A 534 0.23 42.09 -9.39
C GLY A 534 -0.64 40.91 -9.81
N GLN A 535 -1.96 41.06 -9.69
CA GLN A 535 -2.94 40.03 -10.09
C GLN A 535 -2.94 39.69 -11.59
N TYR A 536 -2.33 40.55 -12.42
CA TYR A 536 -2.18 40.33 -13.87
C TYR A 536 -0.78 39.81 -14.25
N ALA A 537 -0.01 39.30 -13.27
CA ALA A 537 1.28 38.66 -13.57
C ALA A 537 1.09 37.48 -14.52
N GLY A 538 1.78 37.50 -15.66
CA GLY A 538 1.63 36.51 -16.74
C GLY A 538 0.72 36.94 -17.88
N TYR A 539 0.09 38.12 -17.80
CA TYR A 539 -0.56 38.80 -18.93
C TYR A 539 0.40 39.81 -19.57
N LEU A 540 0.14 40.15 -20.82
CA LEU A 540 0.70 41.32 -21.50
C LEU A 540 -0.30 42.47 -21.40
N LEU A 541 0.14 43.63 -20.92
CA LEU A 541 -0.63 44.88 -20.97
C LEU A 541 -0.32 45.58 -22.30
N LEU A 542 -1.34 45.77 -23.14
CA LEU A 542 -1.25 46.52 -24.38
C LEU A 542 -1.21 48.03 -24.08
N LYS A 543 -0.30 48.73 -24.75
CA LYS A 543 -0.02 50.17 -24.59
C LYS A 543 0.10 50.81 -25.97
N GLY A 544 -0.07 52.13 -26.04
CA GLY A 544 -0.07 52.91 -27.28
C GLY A 544 -1.41 52.95 -28.01
N HIS A 545 -2.47 52.37 -27.44
CA HIS A 545 -3.82 52.42 -28.01
C HIS A 545 -4.56 53.69 -27.55
N PRO A 546 -5.54 54.21 -28.32
CA PRO A 546 -6.19 55.49 -28.03
C PRO A 546 -6.98 55.52 -26.70
N TYR A 547 -7.38 54.35 -26.18
CA TYR A 547 -8.18 54.22 -24.94
C TYR A 547 -7.37 54.08 -23.64
N GLU A 548 -6.05 54.27 -23.67
CA GLU A 548 -5.17 53.93 -22.55
C GLU A 548 -5.42 54.75 -21.28
N SER A 549 -6.04 55.94 -21.39
CA SER A 549 -6.44 56.77 -20.24
C SER A 549 -7.71 56.28 -19.54
N THR A 550 -8.55 55.49 -20.22
CA THR A 550 -9.85 55.04 -19.71
C THR A 550 -9.90 53.54 -19.50
N THR A 551 -9.02 52.75 -20.12
CA THR A 551 -9.02 51.29 -20.00
C THR A 551 -7.62 50.70 -20.16
N ALA A 552 -7.27 49.77 -19.28
CA ALA A 552 -6.13 48.89 -19.47
C ALA A 552 -6.56 47.58 -20.13
N ILE A 553 -5.91 47.23 -21.24
CA ILE A 553 -6.18 46.02 -22.02
C ILE A 553 -5.08 44.99 -21.71
N TYR A 554 -5.42 43.95 -20.96
CA TYR A 554 -4.53 42.82 -20.69
C TYR A 554 -4.89 41.66 -21.60
N PHE A 555 -3.90 40.92 -22.11
CA PHE A 555 -4.15 39.70 -22.86
C PHE A 555 -3.09 38.62 -22.64
N GLN A 556 -3.48 37.37 -22.89
CA GLN A 556 -2.58 36.23 -23.06
C GLN A 556 -2.77 35.64 -24.44
N TYR A 557 -1.68 35.25 -25.09
CA TYR A 557 -1.70 34.58 -26.38
C TYR A 557 -0.79 33.36 -26.34
N ASN A 558 -1.31 32.21 -26.75
CA ASN A 558 -0.59 30.92 -26.76
C ASN A 558 -0.40 30.33 -28.17
N GLY A 559 -0.69 31.11 -29.23
CA GLY A 559 -0.64 30.67 -30.63
C GLY A 559 -2.02 30.40 -31.25
N GLU A 560 -3.02 30.01 -30.45
CA GLU A 560 -4.36 29.65 -30.95
C GLU A 560 -5.48 30.44 -30.26
N MET A 561 -5.37 30.67 -28.95
CA MET A 561 -6.35 31.39 -28.14
C MET A 561 -5.81 32.72 -27.61
N ILE A 562 -6.68 33.73 -27.63
CA ILE A 562 -6.46 35.03 -26.99
C ILE A 562 -7.40 35.11 -25.78
N HIS A 563 -6.85 35.27 -24.59
CA HIS A 563 -7.63 35.58 -23.39
C HIS A 563 -7.46 37.06 -23.04
N THR A 564 -8.52 37.85 -23.18
CA THR A 564 -8.50 39.31 -22.97
C THR A 564 -9.18 39.69 -21.65
N VAL A 565 -8.58 40.62 -20.90
CA VAL A 565 -9.14 41.22 -19.69
C VAL A 565 -9.07 42.74 -19.83
N LEU A 566 -10.22 43.39 -19.74
CA LEU A 566 -10.34 44.85 -19.73
C LEU A 566 -10.48 45.34 -18.29
N VAL A 567 -9.71 46.36 -17.94
CA VAL A 567 -9.80 47.03 -16.64
C VAL A 567 -10.16 48.48 -16.88
N ASP A 568 -11.34 48.88 -16.41
CA ASP A 568 -11.78 50.28 -16.46
C ASP A 568 -10.91 51.14 -15.52
N LEU A 569 -10.30 52.19 -16.08
CA LEU A 569 -9.42 53.13 -15.36
C LEU A 569 -10.14 54.44 -15.02
N ARG A 570 -11.39 54.62 -15.47
CA ARG A 570 -12.16 55.84 -15.21
C ARG A 570 -12.41 55.96 -13.70
N LYS A 571 -12.01 57.08 -13.11
CA LYS A 571 -12.30 57.41 -11.70
C LYS A 571 -13.72 57.97 -11.60
N VAL A 572 -14.70 57.11 -11.36
CA VAL A 572 -16.09 57.53 -11.11
C VAL A 572 -16.32 57.64 -9.60
N ASP A 573 -16.77 58.80 -9.14
CA ASP A 573 -17.18 58.98 -7.75
C ASP A 573 -18.51 58.25 -7.49
N LEU A 574 -18.40 57.04 -6.96
CA LEU A 574 -19.54 56.18 -6.65
C LEU A 574 -20.43 56.73 -5.53
N ASN A 575 -19.95 57.70 -4.75
CA ASN A 575 -20.67 58.30 -3.64
C ASN A 575 -21.44 59.57 -4.03
N ARG A 576 -21.23 60.09 -5.24
CA ARG A 576 -22.00 61.20 -5.80
C ARG A 576 -23.49 60.86 -5.74
N LYS A 577 -24.29 61.73 -5.11
CA LYS A 577 -25.75 61.59 -5.06
C LYS A 577 -26.38 62.13 -6.33
N VAL A 578 -27.33 61.38 -6.87
CA VAL A 578 -28.07 61.69 -8.10
C VAL A 578 -29.55 61.60 -7.76
N THR A 579 -30.29 62.67 -8.04
CA THR A 579 -31.74 62.73 -7.89
C THR A 579 -32.38 62.51 -9.25
N TRP A 580 -33.35 61.60 -9.34
CA TRP A 580 -34.05 61.24 -10.57
C TRP A 580 -35.55 61.09 -10.28
N THR A 581 -36.39 61.12 -11.32
CA THR A 581 -37.84 61.03 -11.18
C THR A 581 -38.31 59.77 -11.90
N ASP A 582 -39.17 58.96 -11.27
CA ASP A 582 -39.75 57.78 -11.90
C ASP A 582 -40.95 58.12 -12.80
N ASP A 583 -41.52 57.11 -13.48
CA ASP A 583 -42.65 57.27 -14.40
C ASP A 583 -43.93 57.80 -13.72
N TYR A 584 -44.00 57.70 -12.39
CA TYR A 584 -45.14 58.17 -11.59
C TYR A 584 -44.91 59.59 -11.04
N GLY A 585 -43.77 60.23 -11.37
CA GLY A 585 -43.44 61.58 -10.94
C GLY A 585 -42.81 61.67 -9.55
N TYR A 586 -42.49 60.54 -8.90
CA TYR A 586 -41.84 60.55 -7.59
C TYR A 586 -40.33 60.76 -7.72
N LYS A 587 -39.78 61.64 -6.89
CA LYS A 587 -38.33 61.92 -6.86
C LYS A 587 -37.61 60.94 -5.94
N HIS A 588 -36.60 60.29 -6.49
CA HIS A 588 -35.69 59.39 -5.79
C HIS A 588 -34.30 60.01 -5.71
N THR A 589 -33.51 59.65 -4.70
CA THR A 589 -32.10 60.03 -4.62
C THR A 589 -31.24 58.83 -4.26
N ASN A 590 -30.30 58.50 -5.14
CA ASN A 590 -29.39 57.36 -4.98
C ASN A 590 -27.95 57.80 -5.22
N THR A 591 -26.98 57.06 -4.68
CA THR A 591 -25.59 57.26 -5.09
C THR A 591 -25.35 56.66 -6.47
N VAL A 592 -24.35 57.15 -7.22
CA VAL A 592 -23.95 56.57 -8.51
C VAL A 592 -23.67 55.06 -8.38
N GLY A 593 -23.05 54.62 -7.28
CA GLY A 593 -22.83 53.20 -7.01
C GLY A 593 -24.11 52.39 -6.81
N GLN A 594 -25.14 52.98 -6.20
CA GLN A 594 -26.47 52.35 -6.08
C GLN A 594 -27.18 52.30 -7.44
N LEU A 595 -27.13 53.39 -8.22
CA LEU A 595 -27.72 53.43 -9.55
C LEU A 595 -27.10 52.42 -10.51
N ARG A 596 -25.77 52.23 -10.49
CA ARG A 596 -25.10 51.20 -11.31
C ARG A 596 -25.60 49.78 -11.04
N LYS A 597 -25.95 49.46 -9.78
CA LYS A 597 -26.56 48.16 -9.44
C LYS A 597 -28.00 48.07 -9.93
N LEU A 598 -28.73 49.18 -9.88
CA LEU A 598 -30.12 49.27 -10.35
C LEU A 598 -30.21 49.22 -11.88
N PHE A 599 -29.26 49.80 -12.61
CA PHE A 599 -29.28 49.82 -14.07
C PHE A 599 -29.37 48.42 -14.66
N ALA A 600 -28.61 47.44 -14.15
CA ALA A 600 -28.74 46.05 -14.61
C ALA A 600 -30.15 45.46 -14.40
N ALA A 601 -30.84 45.84 -13.32
CA ALA A 601 -32.23 45.42 -13.06
C ALA A 601 -33.23 46.20 -13.93
N PHE A 602 -32.99 47.49 -14.14
CA PHE A 602 -33.83 48.36 -14.96
C PHE A 602 -33.70 48.07 -16.44
N SER A 603 -32.55 47.62 -16.95
CA SER A 603 -32.39 47.25 -18.37
C SER A 603 -33.32 46.11 -18.81
N ASN A 604 -33.91 45.34 -17.89
CA ASN A 604 -34.93 44.32 -18.19
C ASN A 604 -36.36 44.88 -18.25
N GLN A 605 -36.57 46.12 -17.80
CA GLN A 605 -37.89 46.75 -17.68
C GLN A 605 -38.00 48.02 -18.53
N TYR A 606 -36.87 48.70 -18.79
CA TYR A 606 -36.77 49.99 -19.44
C TYR A 606 -35.77 49.94 -20.60
N THR A 607 -36.08 50.68 -21.67
CA THR A 607 -35.19 50.81 -22.83
C THR A 607 -33.97 51.68 -22.50
N ASP A 608 -32.90 51.53 -23.28
CA ASP A 608 -31.72 52.38 -23.17
C ASP A 608 -32.06 53.87 -23.36
N ASP A 609 -32.99 54.19 -24.27
CA ASP A 609 -33.47 55.56 -24.49
C ASP A 609 -34.14 56.15 -23.24
N TRP A 610 -34.92 55.34 -22.52
CA TRP A 610 -35.55 55.77 -21.27
C TRP A 610 -34.50 55.97 -20.18
N LEU A 611 -33.58 55.02 -20.02
CA LEU A 611 -32.50 55.11 -19.02
C LEU A 611 -31.58 56.30 -19.29
N LEU A 612 -31.29 56.57 -20.56
CA LEU A 612 -30.54 57.73 -20.99
C LEU A 612 -31.30 59.03 -20.72
N ALA A 613 -32.60 59.09 -21.01
CA ALA A 613 -33.42 60.27 -20.74
C ALA A 613 -33.53 60.56 -19.23
N THR A 614 -33.66 59.52 -18.40
CA THR A 614 -33.86 59.65 -16.95
C THR A 614 -32.56 59.93 -16.20
N PHE A 615 -31.43 59.34 -16.60
CA PHE A 615 -30.18 59.38 -15.84
C PHE A 615 -29.01 60.06 -16.57
N GLY A 616 -29.15 60.37 -17.86
CA GLY A 616 -28.16 61.11 -18.65
C GLY A 616 -26.75 60.52 -18.58
N ASP A 617 -25.78 61.39 -18.30
CA ASP A 617 -24.35 61.04 -18.20
C ASP A 617 -24.07 59.92 -17.18
N VAL A 618 -24.90 59.77 -16.14
CA VAL A 618 -24.73 58.71 -15.13
C VAL A 618 -24.96 57.32 -15.74
N TYR A 619 -25.91 57.20 -16.67
CA TYR A 619 -26.16 55.97 -17.42
C TYR A 619 -25.14 55.78 -18.53
N MET A 620 -24.75 56.85 -19.24
CA MET A 620 -23.69 56.78 -20.24
C MET A 620 -22.33 56.36 -19.65
N ASP A 621 -22.00 56.81 -18.44
CA ASP A 621 -20.79 56.38 -17.73
C ASP A 621 -20.85 54.90 -17.30
N TYR A 622 -22.06 54.38 -17.08
CA TYR A 622 -22.29 52.97 -16.76
C TYR A 622 -22.14 52.08 -18.00
N LEU A 623 -22.63 52.54 -19.16
CA LEU A 623 -22.38 51.88 -20.42
C LEU A 623 -20.86 51.88 -20.68
N THR A 624 -20.27 50.68 -20.72
CA THR A 624 -18.84 50.57 -21.02
C THR A 624 -18.69 50.91 -22.51
N PRO A 625 -17.83 51.88 -22.89
CA PRO A 625 -17.59 52.14 -24.30
C PRO A 625 -17.19 50.83 -24.98
N SER A 626 -17.75 50.53 -26.14
CA SER A 626 -17.31 49.38 -26.94
C SER A 626 -15.87 49.65 -27.41
N ILE A 627 -14.92 49.10 -26.66
CA ILE A 627 -13.50 49.17 -27.00
C ILE A 627 -13.22 48.00 -27.94
N PRO A 628 -12.72 48.23 -29.16
CA PRO A 628 -12.38 47.18 -30.11
C PRO A 628 -11.06 46.49 -29.71
N SER A 629 -11.02 45.95 -28.50
CA SER A 629 -9.82 45.38 -27.88
C SER A 629 -9.29 44.20 -28.69
N ASP A 630 -10.16 43.33 -29.20
CA ASP A 630 -9.77 42.21 -30.06
C ASP A 630 -9.08 42.68 -31.34
N ARG A 631 -9.57 43.75 -31.98
CA ARG A 631 -8.96 44.33 -33.18
C ARG A 631 -7.60 44.95 -32.88
N LEU A 632 -7.47 45.63 -31.74
CA LEU A 632 -6.21 46.23 -31.30
C LEU A 632 -5.16 45.16 -30.97
N ILE A 633 -5.57 44.08 -30.31
CA ILE A 633 -4.71 42.94 -30.02
C ILE A 633 -4.32 42.25 -31.33
N ASP A 634 -5.26 41.93 -32.20
CA ASP A 634 -4.99 41.30 -33.50
C ASP A 634 -4.05 42.15 -34.37
N GLN A 635 -4.26 43.47 -34.41
CA GLN A 635 -3.36 44.39 -35.10
C GLN A 635 -1.94 44.33 -34.53
N TYR A 636 -1.79 44.36 -33.21
CA TYR A 636 -0.50 44.19 -32.56
C TYR A 636 0.14 42.83 -32.89
N LEU A 637 -0.64 41.74 -32.87
CA LEU A 637 -0.17 40.39 -33.21
C LEU A 637 0.34 40.31 -34.65
N ARG A 638 -0.40 40.86 -35.63
CA ARG A 638 0.01 40.90 -37.04
C ARG A 638 1.27 41.73 -37.26
N GLU A 639 1.30 42.95 -36.73
CA GLU A 639 2.44 43.86 -36.91
C GLU A 639 3.73 43.35 -36.23
N THR A 640 3.60 42.43 -35.28
CA THR A 640 4.73 41.74 -34.64
C THR A 640 4.99 40.33 -35.20
N GLY A 641 4.28 39.92 -36.26
CA GLY A 641 4.48 38.65 -36.96
C GLY A 641 4.01 37.41 -36.18
N GLN A 642 3.07 37.58 -35.25
CA GLN A 642 2.52 36.50 -34.41
C GLN A 642 1.32 35.81 -35.04
N THR A 643 0.60 36.51 -35.93
CA THR A 643 -0.49 35.98 -36.75
C THR A 643 -0.25 36.39 -38.22
N GLN A 644 -0.80 35.61 -39.16
CA GLN A 644 -0.70 35.89 -40.60
C GLN A 644 -1.65 37.01 -41.06
#